data_AF-A0A1Q3L9P4-F1
#
_entry.id   AF-A0A1Q3L9P4-F1
#
_cell.length_a   1.000
_cell.length_b   1.000
_cell.length_c   1.000
_cell.angle_alpha   90.00
_cell.angle_beta   90.00
_cell.angle_gamma   90.00
#
_symmetry.space_group_name_H-M   'P 1'
#
loop_
_entity.id
_entity.type
_entity.pdbx_description
1 polymer ?
#
loop_
_entity_poly.entity_id
_entity_poly.type
_entity_poly.pdbx_seq_one_letter_code
_entity_poly.pdbx_strand_id
1 'polypeptide(L)'
;MRVAIVTESFLPHMNGVTGSVLQILRHLERTGHQAHVIAPSAPDTPLRSGGARVDTVASVPLPGYRHVRVGMASTGRVVDSLRRFQPDVVHLASPFALGWRGVVAAERLALPTVAAYQTDVAAYTSRYGVALTTSLAESHLARLHRRATLTLAPSSESEAQLSRLGVDRVRRWGRGVDAERFRPDARDEQWEHRIPGLVTVGYVGRLAPEKQVEDLHALRGIPGIRLVIAGDGPSRARLETLLPDALFLGHLSGAELARAMASFDVFVHPGESETFGQTLQEAHASGVPVIATGRGGPLDLVRMGIDGWLYRPGDLDDLRMRVRDLAGDERKRRAFGRAGREAVEGRSWTAVCDQLVERFDEAQELHALDRTLRVPRTRRPEPAEPQRGRRWQRFVALGDSLTEGLGDPGEDGIERGWADRLALLLAARGGLHYANLAVRSRRVSDVCGPQLRRALELRPDLASVFVGSNDLVRVRADIPALAARVEDAVAQLRAAGADVVLVTPMLPRRAASAVYARRFAAYASALAAVAQRTGAILIDGDLHPMLGRRPNWAEDLVHLSSRGHRFLAYRVGEALGVPHAEALGVLDESLHDHEHILRRTWWRRHALPWVWRRLHGRTAGDGRVAKHDDWVYIARNDSRVREHAG
;
A
#
# COMPACT_ATOMS: atom_id res chain seq x y z
N MET A 1 -22.91 -4.13 -1.67
CA MET A 1 -21.98 -5.22 -2.03
C MET A 1 -22.23 -6.47 -1.18
N ARG A 2 -21.74 -7.62 -1.64
CA ARG A 2 -21.72 -8.93 -0.97
C ARG A 2 -20.29 -9.24 -0.54
N VAL A 3 -20.03 -9.29 0.76
CA VAL A 3 -18.68 -9.46 1.34
C VAL A 3 -18.56 -10.85 1.97
N ALA A 4 -17.64 -11.68 1.49
CA ALA A 4 -17.29 -12.92 2.18
C ALA A 4 -16.12 -12.66 3.14
N ILE A 5 -16.29 -12.97 4.42
CA ILE A 5 -15.26 -12.83 5.44
C ILE A 5 -14.70 -14.21 5.79
N VAL A 6 -13.40 -14.42 5.55
CA VAL A 6 -12.68 -15.62 5.97
C VAL A 6 -11.82 -15.27 7.18
N THR A 7 -12.05 -15.93 8.31
CA THR A 7 -11.38 -15.60 9.58
C THR A 7 -10.78 -16.83 10.25
N GLU A 8 -9.62 -16.69 10.89
CA GLU A 8 -8.98 -17.77 11.65
C GLU A 8 -9.64 -18.00 13.02
N SER A 9 -10.44 -17.06 13.50
CA SER A 9 -11.19 -17.19 14.75
C SER A 9 -12.54 -16.50 14.66
N PHE A 10 -13.55 -17.10 15.28
CA PHE A 10 -14.88 -16.54 15.37
C PHE A 10 -15.57 -17.01 16.66
N LEU A 11 -16.82 -16.60 16.85
CA LEU A 11 -17.65 -17.00 17.98
C LEU A 11 -17.71 -18.54 18.16
N PRO A 12 -17.78 -19.04 19.41
CA PRO A 12 -17.90 -18.31 20.67
C PRO A 12 -16.56 -17.76 21.21
N HIS A 13 -15.43 -18.01 20.54
CA HIS A 13 -14.12 -17.55 21.00
C HIS A 13 -13.95 -16.06 20.75
N MET A 14 -13.98 -15.27 21.82
CA MET A 14 -13.76 -13.82 21.79
C MET A 14 -12.28 -13.49 21.86
N ASN A 15 -11.82 -12.68 20.90
CA ASN A 15 -10.49 -12.08 20.86
C ASN A 15 -10.54 -10.79 20.01
N GLY A 16 -9.39 -10.14 19.80
CA GLY A 16 -9.31 -8.93 18.99
C GLY A 16 -9.87 -9.10 17.57
N VAL A 17 -9.56 -10.22 16.89
CA VAL A 17 -10.01 -10.51 15.52
C VAL A 17 -11.52 -10.71 15.47
N THR A 18 -12.07 -11.60 16.33
CA THR A 18 -13.52 -11.83 16.43
C THR A 18 -14.25 -10.51 16.72
N GLY A 19 -13.73 -9.68 17.63
CA GLY A 19 -14.29 -8.35 17.91
C GLY A 19 -14.35 -7.45 16.68
N SER A 20 -13.28 -7.39 15.88
CA SER A 20 -13.27 -6.63 14.62
C SER A 20 -14.26 -7.18 13.61
N VAL A 21 -14.30 -8.50 13.41
CA VAL A 21 -15.26 -9.12 12.47
C VAL A 21 -16.69 -8.77 12.87
N LEU A 22 -17.04 -8.80 14.16
CA LEU A 22 -18.38 -8.42 14.62
C LEU A 22 -18.71 -6.94 14.35
N GLN A 23 -17.73 -6.04 14.50
CA GLN A 23 -17.92 -4.62 14.16
C GLN A 23 -18.10 -4.42 12.65
N ILE A 24 -17.33 -5.14 11.83
CA ILE A 24 -17.47 -5.14 10.37
C ILE A 24 -18.86 -5.67 9.98
N LEU A 25 -19.30 -6.80 10.53
CA LEU A 25 -20.63 -7.37 10.23
C LEU A 25 -21.75 -6.40 10.57
N ARG A 26 -21.73 -5.78 11.76
CA ARG A 26 -22.73 -4.77 12.15
C ARG A 26 -22.72 -3.57 11.20
N HIS A 27 -21.54 -3.11 10.82
CA HIS A 27 -21.42 -1.97 9.92
C HIS A 27 -21.95 -2.29 8.53
N LEU A 28 -21.55 -3.44 7.95
CA LEU A 28 -22.04 -3.90 6.66
C LEU A 28 -23.57 -4.05 6.65
N GLU A 29 -24.15 -4.61 7.70
CA GLU A 29 -25.62 -4.72 7.84
C GLU A 29 -26.28 -3.34 7.88
N ARG A 30 -25.75 -2.41 8.67
CA ARG A 30 -26.26 -1.03 8.78
C ARG A 30 -26.17 -0.26 7.46
N THR A 31 -25.16 -0.51 6.64
CA THR A 31 -24.96 0.16 5.34
C THR A 31 -25.59 -0.60 4.16
N GLY A 32 -26.42 -1.62 4.44
CA GLY A 32 -27.17 -2.35 3.41
C GLY A 32 -26.31 -3.33 2.58
N HIS A 33 -25.14 -3.70 3.08
CA HIS A 33 -24.29 -4.72 2.49
C HIS A 33 -24.60 -6.10 3.06
N GLN A 34 -24.42 -7.14 2.25
CA GLN A 34 -24.63 -8.53 2.67
C GLN A 34 -23.30 -9.15 3.05
N ALA A 35 -23.28 -9.91 4.16
CA ALA A 35 -22.07 -10.58 4.62
C ALA A 35 -22.25 -12.08 4.79
N HIS A 36 -21.17 -12.83 4.58
CA HIS A 36 -21.09 -14.26 4.81
C HIS A 36 -19.75 -14.62 5.45
N VAL A 37 -19.78 -15.40 6.52
CA VAL A 37 -18.58 -15.74 7.30
C VAL A 37 -18.17 -17.18 7.03
N ILE A 38 -16.88 -17.41 6.80
CA ILE A 38 -16.26 -18.72 6.75
C ILE A 38 -15.25 -18.80 7.90
N ALA A 39 -15.51 -19.66 8.88
CA ALA A 39 -14.73 -19.74 10.12
C ALA A 39 -14.50 -21.20 10.58
N PRO A 40 -13.46 -21.48 11.38
CA PRO A 40 -13.28 -22.78 12.03
C PRO A 40 -14.47 -23.13 12.92
N SER A 41 -14.89 -24.40 12.92
CA SER A 41 -15.95 -24.90 13.79
C SER A 41 -15.46 -24.97 15.24
N ALA A 42 -16.30 -24.56 16.18
CA ALA A 42 -16.15 -24.79 17.61
C ALA A 42 -17.51 -25.24 18.18
N PRO A 43 -17.55 -25.92 19.35
CA PRO A 43 -18.80 -26.07 20.10
C PRO A 43 -19.52 -24.72 20.20
N ASP A 44 -20.85 -24.73 20.02
CA ASP A 44 -21.71 -23.54 20.12
C ASP A 44 -21.40 -22.40 19.14
N THR A 45 -20.71 -22.70 18.03
CA THR A 45 -20.54 -21.70 16.95
C THR A 45 -21.92 -21.36 16.36
N PRO A 46 -22.32 -20.09 16.35
CA PRO A 46 -23.64 -19.72 15.86
C PRO A 46 -23.70 -19.87 14.33
N LEU A 47 -24.85 -20.33 13.82
CA LEU A 47 -25.09 -20.45 12.37
C LEU A 47 -25.30 -19.10 11.68
N ARG A 48 -25.59 -18.06 12.47
CA ARG A 48 -25.76 -16.67 12.02
C ARG A 48 -25.16 -15.69 13.02
N SER A 49 -24.71 -14.55 12.53
CA SER A 49 -24.30 -13.42 13.36
C SER A 49 -24.89 -12.14 12.76
N GLY A 50 -25.90 -11.58 13.42
CA GLY A 50 -26.77 -10.57 12.79
C GLY A 50 -27.40 -11.10 11.50
N GLY A 51 -27.39 -10.27 10.46
CA GLY A 51 -27.81 -10.65 9.11
C GLY A 51 -26.94 -11.71 8.41
N ALA A 52 -25.71 -11.97 8.86
CA ALA A 52 -24.76 -12.81 8.14
C ALA A 52 -24.90 -14.31 8.43
N ARG A 53 -24.77 -15.15 7.39
CA ARG A 53 -24.67 -16.61 7.53
C ARG A 53 -23.24 -17.02 7.88
N VAL A 54 -23.09 -18.05 8.70
CA VAL A 54 -21.78 -18.58 9.11
C VAL A 54 -21.62 -20.01 8.58
N ASP A 55 -20.72 -20.20 7.61
CA ASP A 55 -20.27 -21.52 7.16
C ASP A 55 -19.05 -21.97 7.98
N THR A 56 -19.23 -23.01 8.78
CA THR A 56 -18.14 -23.56 9.57
C THR A 56 -17.34 -24.62 8.80
N VAL A 57 -16.04 -24.67 9.07
CA VAL A 57 -15.12 -25.68 8.54
C VAL A 57 -14.54 -26.51 9.68
N ALA A 58 -14.33 -27.81 9.46
CA ALA A 58 -13.71 -28.68 10.46
C ALA A 58 -12.39 -28.08 10.97
N SER A 59 -12.11 -28.21 12.26
CA SER A 59 -10.95 -27.60 12.88
C SER A 59 -10.40 -28.46 14.02
N VAL A 60 -9.11 -28.29 14.32
CA VAL A 60 -8.44 -28.97 15.44
C VAL A 60 -7.91 -27.96 16.45
N PRO A 61 -8.04 -28.22 17.77
CA PRO A 61 -7.42 -27.37 18.79
C PRO A 61 -5.90 -27.47 18.68
N LEU A 62 -5.19 -26.37 18.85
CA LEU A 62 -3.73 -26.40 18.86
C LEU A 62 -3.22 -27.01 20.18
N PRO A 63 -2.18 -27.87 20.16
CA PRO A 63 -1.53 -28.37 21.38
C PRO A 63 -1.13 -27.23 22.33
N GLY A 64 -1.45 -27.37 23.62
CA GLY A 64 -1.19 -26.34 24.66
C GLY A 64 -2.15 -25.14 24.66
N TYR A 65 -2.98 -24.95 23.64
CA TYR A 65 -3.88 -23.79 23.51
C TYR A 65 -5.26 -24.21 23.01
N ARG A 66 -6.07 -24.82 23.89
CA ARG A 66 -7.36 -25.45 23.54
C ARG A 66 -8.37 -24.50 22.89
N HIS A 67 -8.30 -23.20 23.16
CA HIS A 67 -9.20 -22.17 22.61
C HIS A 67 -8.77 -21.65 21.22
N VAL A 68 -7.58 -22.01 20.74
CA VAL A 68 -7.14 -21.66 19.38
C VAL A 68 -7.34 -22.86 18.49
N ARG A 69 -8.19 -22.71 17.48
CA ARG A 69 -8.55 -23.79 16.56
C ARG A 69 -8.05 -23.47 15.16
N VAL A 70 -7.39 -24.44 14.53
CA VAL A 70 -6.88 -24.30 13.17
C VAL A 70 -7.87 -24.93 12.21
N GLY A 71 -8.37 -24.15 11.26
CA GLY A 71 -9.30 -24.63 10.23
C GLY A 71 -8.62 -25.62 9.27
N MET A 72 -9.20 -26.80 9.12
CA MET A 72 -8.72 -27.91 8.29
C MET A 72 -9.48 -28.04 6.97
N ALA A 73 -10.01 -26.92 6.46
CA ALA A 73 -10.80 -26.91 5.23
C ALA A 73 -9.95 -27.25 3.99
N SER A 74 -10.51 -28.08 3.10
CA SER A 74 -9.99 -28.14 1.73
C SER A 74 -10.30 -26.83 1.00
N THR A 75 -9.45 -26.43 0.06
CA THR A 75 -9.73 -25.27 -0.82
C THR A 75 -11.06 -25.45 -1.56
N GLY A 76 -11.44 -26.67 -1.94
CA GLY A 76 -12.72 -26.96 -2.61
C GLY A 76 -13.92 -26.55 -1.77
N ARG A 77 -13.94 -26.87 -0.46
CA ARG A 77 -15.04 -26.49 0.43
C ARG A 77 -15.20 -24.97 0.55
N VAL A 78 -14.08 -24.23 0.57
CA VAL A 78 -14.10 -22.76 0.56
C VAL A 78 -14.62 -22.24 -0.78
N VAL A 79 -14.18 -22.81 -1.90
CA VAL A 79 -14.70 -22.47 -3.25
C VAL A 79 -16.21 -22.68 -3.32
N ASP A 80 -16.74 -23.79 -2.81
CA ASP A 80 -18.18 -24.07 -2.86
C ASP A 80 -18.98 -23.07 -2.00
N SER A 81 -18.45 -22.70 -0.84
CA SER A 81 -19.05 -21.67 0.02
C SER A 81 -19.08 -20.31 -0.67
N LEU A 82 -17.95 -19.87 -1.23
CA LEU A 82 -17.86 -18.62 -1.99
C LEU A 82 -18.76 -18.65 -3.23
N ARG A 83 -18.85 -19.77 -3.96
CA ARG A 83 -19.70 -19.89 -5.15
C ARG A 83 -21.18 -19.80 -4.81
N ARG A 84 -21.63 -20.40 -3.71
CA ARG A 84 -23.01 -20.27 -3.23
C ARG A 84 -23.34 -18.83 -2.83
N PHE A 85 -22.39 -18.17 -2.16
CA PHE A 85 -22.59 -16.80 -1.70
C PHE A 85 -22.30 -15.73 -2.76
N GLN A 86 -21.63 -16.05 -3.87
CA GLN A 86 -21.26 -15.11 -4.96
C GLN A 86 -20.86 -13.70 -4.45
N PRO A 87 -19.79 -13.60 -3.65
CA PRO A 87 -19.35 -12.31 -3.14
C PRO A 87 -18.77 -11.43 -4.24
N ASP A 88 -18.88 -10.11 -4.05
CA ASP A 88 -18.17 -9.11 -4.86
C ASP A 88 -16.69 -9.05 -4.43
N VAL A 89 -16.41 -9.29 -3.14
CA VAL A 89 -15.07 -9.25 -2.55
C VAL A 89 -14.92 -10.25 -1.39
N VAL A 90 -13.70 -10.79 -1.22
CA VAL A 90 -13.36 -11.64 -0.07
C VAL A 90 -12.43 -10.89 0.88
N HIS A 91 -12.90 -10.63 2.09
CA HIS A 91 -12.09 -10.10 3.18
C HIS A 91 -11.43 -11.25 3.97
N LEU A 92 -10.11 -11.25 4.04
CA LEU A 92 -9.35 -12.20 4.83
C LEU A 92 -8.96 -11.55 6.17
N ALA A 93 -9.70 -11.88 7.22
CA ALA A 93 -9.51 -11.34 8.57
C ALA A 93 -8.46 -12.16 9.32
N SER A 94 -7.26 -11.58 9.50
CA SER A 94 -6.09 -12.21 10.13
C SER A 94 -5.64 -13.51 9.45
N PRO A 95 -5.35 -13.51 8.15
CA PRO A 95 -5.18 -14.74 7.39
C PRO A 95 -3.88 -15.49 7.70
N PHE A 96 -4.00 -16.80 7.92
CA PHE A 96 -2.87 -17.71 8.05
C PHE A 96 -3.16 -19.06 7.37
N ALA A 97 -3.86 -19.99 8.03
CA ALA A 97 -4.16 -21.31 7.49
C ALA A 97 -5.46 -21.32 6.66
N LEU A 98 -6.59 -20.91 7.26
CA LEU A 98 -7.86 -20.80 6.55
C LEU A 98 -7.83 -19.61 5.58
N GLY A 99 -7.19 -18.51 5.96
CA GLY A 99 -6.95 -17.37 5.08
C GLY A 99 -6.17 -17.73 3.81
N TRP A 100 -5.18 -18.63 3.91
CA TRP A 100 -4.50 -19.18 2.72
C TRP A 100 -5.46 -19.94 1.81
N ARG A 101 -6.36 -20.75 2.39
CA ARG A 101 -7.41 -21.42 1.59
C ARG A 101 -8.39 -20.41 0.99
N GLY A 102 -8.69 -19.34 1.71
CA GLY A 102 -9.48 -18.20 1.26
C GLY A 102 -8.89 -17.53 0.02
N VAL A 103 -7.62 -17.11 0.06
CA VAL A 103 -6.97 -16.44 -1.09
C VAL A 103 -6.89 -17.36 -2.30
N VAL A 104 -6.53 -18.64 -2.12
CA VAL A 104 -6.47 -19.61 -3.23
C VAL A 104 -7.86 -19.89 -3.81
N ALA A 105 -8.90 -19.93 -2.98
CA ALA A 105 -10.28 -20.11 -3.44
C ALA A 105 -10.79 -18.89 -4.22
N ALA A 106 -10.47 -17.67 -3.76
CA ALA A 106 -10.81 -16.44 -4.44
C ALA A 106 -10.10 -16.33 -5.80
N GLU A 107 -8.81 -16.67 -5.89
CA GLU A 107 -8.07 -16.74 -7.16
C GLU A 107 -8.74 -17.68 -8.17
N ARG A 108 -9.18 -18.88 -7.74
CA ARG A 108 -9.88 -19.85 -8.60
C ARG A 108 -11.22 -19.35 -9.12
N LEU A 109 -11.86 -18.44 -8.38
CA LEU A 109 -13.12 -17.82 -8.74
C LEU A 109 -12.94 -16.44 -9.39
N ALA A 110 -11.70 -16.00 -9.60
CA ALA A 110 -11.36 -14.66 -10.07
C ALA A 110 -12.05 -13.55 -9.26
N LEU A 111 -12.05 -13.68 -7.94
CA LEU A 111 -12.60 -12.71 -6.98
C LEU A 111 -11.49 -11.82 -6.39
N PRO A 112 -11.75 -10.51 -6.17
CA PRO A 112 -10.83 -9.64 -5.47
C PRO A 112 -10.74 -10.01 -3.99
N THR A 113 -9.57 -9.75 -3.40
CA THR A 113 -9.30 -10.07 -1.99
C THR A 113 -8.66 -8.90 -1.25
N VAL A 114 -9.13 -8.66 -0.03
CA VAL A 114 -8.56 -7.68 0.90
C VAL A 114 -8.08 -8.40 2.16
N ALA A 115 -6.77 -8.46 2.37
CA ALA A 115 -6.16 -9.21 3.47
C ALA A 115 -5.70 -8.28 4.59
N ALA A 116 -6.25 -8.43 5.81
CA ALA A 116 -5.82 -7.66 6.97
C ALA A 116 -4.65 -8.33 7.68
N TYR A 117 -3.50 -7.64 7.74
CA TYR A 117 -2.35 -8.07 8.53
C TYR A 117 -2.62 -7.80 10.01
N GLN A 118 -3.05 -8.84 10.72
CA GLN A 118 -3.36 -8.75 12.17
C GLN A 118 -2.65 -9.85 12.97
N THR A 119 -1.91 -10.72 12.30
CA THR A 119 -1.19 -11.83 12.92
C THR A 119 0.01 -11.29 13.66
N ASP A 120 -0.02 -11.36 14.99
CA ASP A 120 1.17 -11.12 15.81
C ASP A 120 2.20 -12.22 15.55
N VAL A 121 3.18 -11.91 14.71
CA VAL A 121 4.28 -12.81 14.35
C VAL A 121 5.08 -13.18 15.60
N ALA A 122 5.28 -12.24 16.55
CA ALA A 122 6.03 -12.47 17.77
C ALA A 122 5.34 -13.50 18.70
N ALA A 123 4.02 -13.36 18.89
CA ALA A 123 3.20 -14.33 19.62
C ALA A 123 3.11 -15.69 18.90
N TYR A 124 3.26 -15.73 17.57
CA TYR A 124 3.38 -16.98 16.82
C TYR A 124 4.77 -17.62 16.94
N THR A 125 5.85 -16.83 16.97
CA THR A 125 7.22 -17.35 17.04
C THR A 125 7.59 -17.87 18.42
N SER A 126 7.15 -17.18 19.49
CA SER A 126 7.31 -17.67 20.87
C SER A 126 6.57 -18.99 21.11
N ARG A 127 5.54 -19.26 20.30
CA ARG A 127 4.67 -20.45 20.36
C ARG A 127 5.26 -21.71 19.70
N TYR A 128 6.23 -21.56 18.78
CA TYR A 128 6.86 -22.69 18.05
C TYR A 128 8.38 -22.84 18.31
N GLY A 129 8.96 -22.01 19.18
CA GLY A 129 10.16 -22.35 19.94
C GLY A 129 11.48 -22.56 19.16
N VAL A 130 11.66 -22.05 17.94
CA VAL A 130 12.95 -22.07 17.21
C VAL A 130 13.04 -20.91 16.21
N ALA A 131 14.22 -20.30 16.02
CA ALA A 131 14.45 -19.27 14.99
C ALA A 131 14.09 -19.71 13.55
N LEU A 132 14.23 -21.01 13.23
CA LEU A 132 13.88 -21.60 11.93
C LEU A 132 12.37 -21.56 11.62
N THR A 133 11.48 -21.57 12.61
CA THR A 133 10.02 -21.51 12.37
C THR A 133 9.55 -20.09 12.05
N THR A 134 10.31 -19.07 12.49
CA THR A 134 10.04 -17.65 12.21
C THR A 134 10.12 -17.34 10.73
N SER A 135 11.21 -17.74 10.07
CA SER A 135 11.40 -17.47 8.64
C SER A 135 10.39 -18.20 7.74
N LEU A 136 9.93 -19.38 8.16
CA LEU A 136 8.88 -20.13 7.47
C LEU A 136 7.50 -19.44 7.62
N ALA A 137 7.17 -18.97 8.82
CA ALA A 137 5.94 -18.25 9.07
C ALA A 137 5.89 -16.90 8.33
N GLU A 138 6.97 -16.13 8.36
CA GLU A 138 7.12 -14.89 7.60
C GLU A 138 7.03 -15.15 6.09
N SER A 139 7.68 -16.20 5.59
CA SER A 139 7.61 -16.59 4.18
C SER A 139 6.19 -16.98 3.77
N HIS A 140 5.43 -17.64 4.65
CA HIS A 140 4.03 -18.00 4.41
C HIS A 140 3.14 -16.75 4.39
N LEU A 141 3.28 -15.86 5.37
CA LEU A 141 2.56 -14.59 5.43
C LEU A 141 2.85 -13.72 4.20
N ALA A 142 4.13 -13.55 3.85
CA ALA A 142 4.53 -12.82 2.65
C ALA A 142 3.90 -13.40 1.39
N ARG A 143 3.90 -14.74 1.24
CA ARG A 143 3.28 -15.42 0.09
C ARG A 143 1.77 -15.20 0.02
N LEU A 144 1.10 -15.21 1.16
CA LEU A 144 -0.34 -14.94 1.25
C LEU A 144 -0.65 -13.50 0.86
N HIS A 145 0.04 -12.54 1.47
CA HIS A 145 -0.20 -11.12 1.25
C HIS A 145 0.19 -10.66 -0.17
N ARG A 146 1.23 -11.24 -0.77
CA ARG A 146 1.57 -11.01 -2.20
C ARG A 146 0.51 -11.53 -3.17
N ARG A 147 -0.34 -12.48 -2.74
CA ARG A 147 -1.45 -13.02 -3.54
C ARG A 147 -2.73 -12.22 -3.37
N ALA A 148 -2.93 -11.60 -2.20
CA ALA A 148 -4.10 -10.78 -1.95
C ALA A 148 -4.14 -9.58 -2.91
N THR A 149 -5.31 -9.14 -3.37
CA THR A 149 -5.41 -7.98 -4.28
C THR A 149 -4.90 -6.71 -3.61
N LEU A 150 -5.25 -6.55 -2.33
CA LEU A 150 -4.88 -5.44 -1.47
C LEU A 150 -4.55 -5.99 -0.07
N THR A 151 -3.51 -5.44 0.56
CA THR A 151 -3.15 -5.77 1.96
C THR A 151 -3.37 -4.56 2.86
N LEU A 152 -4.01 -4.78 4.01
CA LEU A 152 -4.25 -3.77 5.03
C LEU A 152 -3.24 -3.93 6.16
N ALA A 153 -2.44 -2.90 6.39
CA ALA A 153 -1.43 -2.83 7.45
C ALA A 153 -1.94 -1.99 8.63
N PRO A 154 -1.79 -2.46 9.88
CA PRO A 154 -2.35 -1.80 11.05
C PRO A 154 -1.53 -0.60 11.54
N SER A 155 -0.25 -0.55 11.17
CA SER A 155 0.72 0.45 11.61
C SER A 155 1.74 0.73 10.49
N SER A 156 2.43 1.87 10.61
CA SER A 156 3.54 2.25 9.74
C SER A 156 4.70 1.24 9.82
N GLU A 157 4.96 0.66 10.99
CA GLU A 157 5.94 -0.42 11.14
C GLU A 157 5.53 -1.70 10.37
N SER A 158 4.26 -2.09 10.46
CA SER A 158 3.75 -3.25 9.72
C SER A 158 3.79 -3.03 8.21
N GLU A 159 3.50 -1.81 7.76
CA GLU A 159 3.63 -1.39 6.36
C GLU A 159 5.09 -1.52 5.88
N ALA A 160 6.06 -1.06 6.66
CA ALA A 160 7.48 -1.21 6.37
C ALA A 160 7.92 -2.68 6.40
N GLN A 161 7.41 -3.49 7.33
CA GLN A 161 7.69 -4.94 7.40
C GLN A 161 7.17 -5.66 6.14
N LEU A 162 5.91 -5.45 5.78
CA LEU A 162 5.30 -6.03 4.57
C LEU A 162 6.03 -5.61 3.30
N SER A 163 6.45 -4.34 3.23
CA SER A 163 7.25 -3.82 2.11
C SER A 163 8.61 -4.52 2.00
N ARG A 164 9.31 -4.74 3.12
CA ARG A 164 10.56 -5.53 3.15
C ARG A 164 10.34 -6.97 2.72
N LEU A 165 9.18 -7.54 3.08
CA LEU A 165 8.72 -8.83 2.61
C LEU A 165 8.19 -8.81 1.17
N GLY A 166 8.37 -7.73 0.41
CA GLY A 166 8.01 -7.63 -1.00
C GLY A 166 6.50 -7.74 -1.27
N VAL A 167 5.66 -7.39 -0.29
CA VAL A 167 4.22 -7.22 -0.48
C VAL A 167 3.98 -5.84 -1.11
N ASP A 168 3.26 -5.81 -2.23
CA ASP A 168 2.81 -4.59 -2.90
C ASP A 168 1.37 -4.23 -2.47
N ARG A 169 0.86 -3.06 -2.90
CA ARG A 169 -0.52 -2.62 -2.61
C ARG A 169 -0.88 -2.74 -1.14
N VAL A 170 -0.04 -2.16 -0.30
CA VAL A 170 -0.28 -2.05 1.14
C VAL A 170 -0.99 -0.72 1.41
N ARG A 171 -2.06 -0.75 2.20
CA ARG A 171 -2.77 0.43 2.69
C ARG A 171 -2.81 0.40 4.20
N ARG A 172 -2.62 1.54 4.84
CA ARG A 172 -2.80 1.65 6.29
C ARG A 172 -4.28 1.54 6.63
N TRP A 173 -4.60 0.70 7.61
CA TRP A 173 -5.94 0.51 8.14
C TRP A 173 -5.84 0.11 9.62
N GLY A 174 -6.10 1.09 10.49
CA GLY A 174 -6.03 0.91 11.93
C GLY A 174 -7.26 0.21 12.51
N ARG A 175 -7.39 0.28 13.84
CA ARG A 175 -8.59 -0.19 14.56
C ARG A 175 -9.43 0.97 15.04
N GLY A 176 -10.74 0.73 15.07
CA GLY A 176 -11.69 1.63 15.69
C GLY A 176 -11.66 1.54 17.22
N VAL A 177 -12.00 2.64 17.87
CA VAL A 177 -12.29 2.69 19.32
C VAL A 177 -13.79 2.91 19.55
N ASP A 178 -14.32 2.25 20.58
CA ASP A 178 -15.69 2.47 21.05
C ASP A 178 -15.71 3.72 21.95
N ALA A 179 -15.64 4.90 21.33
CA ALA A 179 -15.58 6.19 22.03
C ALA A 179 -16.89 6.59 22.74
N GLU A 180 -17.97 5.83 22.51
CA GLU A 180 -19.23 5.95 23.26
C GLU A 180 -19.11 5.24 24.62
N ARG A 181 -18.50 4.06 24.63
CA ARG A 181 -18.21 3.31 25.86
C ARG A 181 -17.05 3.90 26.64
N PHE A 182 -15.92 4.14 25.97
CA PHE A 182 -14.72 4.73 26.55
C PHE A 182 -14.80 6.24 26.41
N ARG A 183 -15.14 6.90 27.52
CA ARG A 183 -15.34 8.35 27.59
C ARG A 183 -14.92 8.89 28.94
N PRO A 184 -14.45 10.14 29.03
CA PRO A 184 -14.04 10.74 30.30
C PRO A 184 -15.14 10.67 31.37
N ASP A 185 -16.40 10.80 30.98
CA ASP A 185 -17.56 10.77 31.89
C ASP A 185 -17.81 9.39 32.54
N ALA A 186 -17.13 8.34 32.08
CA ALA A 186 -17.17 7.03 32.74
C ALA A 186 -16.30 6.99 34.01
N ARG A 187 -15.53 8.05 34.28
CA ARG A 187 -14.69 8.17 35.46
C ARG A 187 -15.54 8.16 36.73
N ASP A 188 -15.11 7.35 37.69
CA ASP A 188 -15.73 7.25 39.00
C ASP A 188 -14.78 7.83 40.05
N GLU A 189 -15.08 9.03 40.54
CA GLU A 189 -14.26 9.70 41.56
C GLU A 189 -14.32 8.98 42.92
N GLN A 190 -15.36 8.18 43.15
CA GLN A 190 -15.56 7.38 44.36
C GLN A 190 -15.17 5.91 44.14
N TRP A 191 -14.46 5.62 43.04
CA TRP A 191 -14.05 4.26 42.74
C TRP A 191 -13.26 3.67 43.90
N GLU A 192 -13.72 2.54 44.43
CA GLU A 192 -13.20 1.90 45.65
C GLU A 192 -11.69 1.56 45.60
N HIS A 193 -11.11 1.54 44.41
CA HIS A 193 -9.70 1.26 44.17
C HIS A 193 -8.83 2.52 44.10
N ARG A 194 -9.44 3.71 44.08
CA ARG A 194 -8.77 5.01 44.12
C ARG A 194 -8.42 5.34 45.56
N ILE A 195 -7.19 5.80 45.79
CA ILE A 195 -6.78 6.36 47.08
C ILE A 195 -6.67 7.88 46.92
N PRO A 196 -7.42 8.68 47.70
CA PRO A 196 -7.26 10.12 47.70
C PRO A 196 -5.80 10.55 47.91
N GLY A 197 -5.31 11.44 47.05
CA GLY A 197 -3.93 11.93 47.10
C GLY A 197 -2.88 11.05 46.41
N LEU A 198 -3.23 9.84 45.96
CA LEU A 198 -2.37 9.02 45.10
C LEU A 198 -2.79 9.12 43.64
N VAL A 199 -1.81 9.09 42.75
CA VAL A 199 -2.00 8.98 41.30
C VAL A 199 -2.18 7.50 40.95
N THR A 200 -3.33 7.17 40.35
CA THR A 200 -3.63 5.81 39.90
C THR A 200 -2.96 5.54 38.55
N VAL A 201 -1.91 4.72 38.56
CA VAL A 201 -1.20 4.27 37.35
C VAL A 201 -1.79 2.92 36.94
N GLY A 202 -2.42 2.85 35.77
CA GLY A 202 -3.18 1.69 35.32
C GLY A 202 -2.52 0.91 34.18
N TYR A 203 -2.68 -0.41 34.19
CA TYR A 203 -2.45 -1.30 33.05
C TYR A 203 -3.71 -2.11 32.77
N VAL A 204 -4.04 -2.29 31.48
CA VAL A 204 -5.13 -3.15 31.00
C VAL A 204 -4.58 -4.06 29.92
N GLY A 205 -4.77 -5.37 30.08
CA GLY A 205 -4.43 -6.34 29.04
C GLY A 205 -4.31 -7.76 29.56
N ARG A 206 -3.97 -8.69 28.65
CA ARG A 206 -3.66 -10.07 29.04
C ARG A 206 -2.37 -10.11 29.84
N LEU A 207 -2.32 -10.92 30.90
CA LEU A 207 -1.11 -11.15 31.70
C LEU A 207 -0.32 -12.30 31.09
N ALA A 208 0.44 -12.01 30.05
CA ALA A 208 1.24 -12.99 29.32
C ALA A 208 2.66 -12.45 29.05
N PRO A 209 3.67 -13.31 28.85
CA PRO A 209 5.06 -12.89 28.72
C PRO A 209 5.31 -11.83 27.64
N GLU A 210 4.60 -11.93 26.51
CA GLU A 210 4.71 -10.98 25.40
C GLU A 210 4.25 -9.55 25.73
N LYS A 211 3.51 -9.37 26.84
CA LYS A 211 3.04 -8.05 27.30
C LYS A 211 3.98 -7.37 28.29
N GLN A 212 5.05 -8.04 28.73
CA GLN A 212 6.12 -7.48 29.58
C GLN A 212 5.58 -6.68 30.80
N VAL A 213 4.50 -7.18 31.42
CA VAL A 213 3.89 -6.51 32.59
C VAL A 213 4.87 -6.49 33.78
N GLU A 214 5.84 -7.40 33.79
CA GLU A 214 6.96 -7.43 34.74
C GLU A 214 7.78 -6.14 34.78
N ASP A 215 7.86 -5.40 33.67
CA ASP A 215 8.61 -4.14 33.56
C ASP A 215 8.03 -3.05 34.48
N LEU A 216 6.75 -3.17 34.88
CA LEU A 216 6.12 -2.29 35.85
C LEU A 216 6.74 -2.39 37.25
N HIS A 217 7.61 -3.38 37.51
CA HIS A 217 8.44 -3.42 38.71
C HIS A 217 9.35 -2.18 38.83
N ALA A 218 9.72 -1.57 37.70
CA ALA A 218 10.46 -0.32 37.64
C ALA A 218 9.75 0.85 38.33
N LEU A 219 8.45 0.75 38.60
CA LEU A 219 7.65 1.78 39.25
C LEU A 219 7.67 1.68 40.79
N ARG A 220 8.22 0.60 41.36
CA ARG A 220 8.30 0.42 42.82
C ARG A 220 9.03 1.60 43.49
N GLY A 221 8.49 2.06 44.62
CA GLY A 221 9.07 3.16 45.39
C GLY A 221 9.00 4.54 44.72
N ILE A 222 8.22 4.73 43.64
CA ILE A 222 7.79 6.08 43.26
C ILE A 222 6.79 6.55 44.32
N PRO A 223 7.04 7.69 45.01
CA PRO A 223 6.11 8.19 46.00
C PRO A 223 4.83 8.72 45.33
N GLY A 224 3.69 8.60 46.03
CA GLY A 224 2.44 9.23 45.58
C GLY A 224 1.73 8.52 44.42
N ILE A 225 2.08 7.28 44.10
CA ILE A 225 1.37 6.48 43.07
C ILE A 225 0.78 5.19 43.64
N ARG A 226 -0.28 4.69 43.00
CA ARG A 226 -0.80 3.32 43.18
C ARG A 226 -0.84 2.62 41.82
N LEU A 227 -0.23 1.44 41.73
CA LEU A 227 -0.29 0.61 40.52
C LEU A 227 -1.55 -0.26 40.54
N VAL A 228 -2.34 -0.21 39.46
CA VAL A 228 -3.57 -0.99 39.28
C VAL A 228 -3.49 -1.78 37.97
N ILE A 229 -3.73 -3.08 38.03
CA ILE A 229 -3.59 -4.02 36.93
C ILE A 229 -4.94 -4.70 36.69
N ALA A 230 -5.56 -4.41 35.53
CA ALA A 230 -6.76 -5.07 35.06
C ALA A 230 -6.41 -6.10 33.97
N GLY A 231 -6.62 -7.38 34.27
CA GLY A 231 -6.25 -8.46 33.37
C GLY A 231 -6.14 -9.81 34.06
N ASP A 232 -6.11 -10.86 33.25
CA ASP A 232 -5.75 -12.21 33.69
C ASP A 232 -4.88 -12.89 32.62
N GLY A 233 -4.22 -13.99 32.99
CA GLY A 233 -3.37 -14.75 32.08
C GLY A 233 -2.32 -15.60 32.80
N PRO A 234 -1.55 -16.38 32.02
CA PRO A 234 -0.58 -17.35 32.55
C PRO A 234 0.50 -16.73 33.44
N SER A 235 0.80 -15.44 33.29
CA SER A 235 1.82 -14.75 34.09
C SER A 235 1.30 -14.22 35.44
N ARG A 236 0.01 -14.34 35.75
CA ARG A 236 -0.62 -13.68 36.91
C ARG A 236 0.09 -13.99 38.24
N ALA A 237 0.26 -15.27 38.59
CA ALA A 237 0.87 -15.66 39.87
C ALA A 237 2.32 -15.13 40.02
N ARG A 238 3.09 -15.11 38.93
CA ARG A 238 4.43 -14.54 38.91
C ARG A 238 4.41 -13.03 39.11
N LEU A 239 3.46 -12.34 38.48
CA LEU A 239 3.32 -10.88 38.60
C LEU A 239 2.85 -10.46 39.99
N GLU A 240 1.93 -11.19 40.63
CA GLU A 240 1.51 -10.94 42.01
C GLU A 240 2.69 -11.04 42.99
N THR A 241 3.61 -11.99 42.75
CA THR A 241 4.86 -12.10 43.52
C THR A 241 5.83 -10.94 43.23
N LEU A 242 5.94 -10.53 41.96
CA LEU A 242 6.85 -9.47 41.52
C LEU A 242 6.32 -8.05 41.81
N LEU A 243 5.03 -7.90 42.11
CA LEU A 243 4.35 -6.61 42.32
C LEU A 243 3.37 -6.71 43.51
N PRO A 244 3.86 -7.00 44.74
CA PRO A 244 3.01 -7.25 45.90
C PRO A 244 2.20 -6.02 46.33
N ASP A 245 2.67 -4.81 45.99
CA ASP A 245 2.00 -3.55 46.30
C ASP A 245 0.98 -3.12 45.22
N ALA A 246 0.90 -3.86 44.10
CA ALA A 246 -0.03 -3.56 43.02
C ALA A 246 -1.41 -4.18 43.28
N LEU A 247 -2.46 -3.47 42.86
CA LEU A 247 -3.83 -3.99 42.93
C LEU A 247 -4.18 -4.75 41.64
N PHE A 248 -4.52 -6.03 41.76
CA PHE A 248 -4.98 -6.86 40.64
C PHE A 248 -6.51 -6.96 40.63
N LEU A 249 -7.14 -6.46 39.57
CA LEU A 249 -8.61 -6.45 39.41
C LEU A 249 -9.17 -7.72 38.74
N GLY A 250 -8.30 -8.57 38.19
CA GLY A 250 -8.72 -9.67 37.33
C GLY A 250 -9.26 -9.18 35.98
N HIS A 251 -9.98 -10.06 35.27
CA HIS A 251 -10.54 -9.74 33.96
C HIS A 251 -11.76 -8.83 34.06
N LEU A 252 -11.69 -7.64 33.44
CA LEU A 252 -12.81 -6.70 33.31
C LEU A 252 -13.31 -6.63 31.87
N SER A 253 -14.59 -6.35 31.69
CA SER A 253 -15.21 -6.15 30.38
C SER A 253 -16.30 -5.08 30.40
N GLY A 254 -16.81 -4.70 29.22
CA GLY A 254 -17.98 -3.83 29.13
C GLY A 254 -17.82 -2.48 29.85
N ALA A 255 -18.84 -2.11 30.63
CA ALA A 255 -18.88 -0.86 31.38
C ALA A 255 -17.87 -0.83 32.54
N GLU A 256 -17.58 -1.98 33.17
CA GLU A 256 -16.63 -2.05 34.28
C GLU A 256 -15.20 -1.73 33.82
N LEU A 257 -14.81 -2.25 32.66
CA LEU A 257 -13.52 -1.93 32.05
C LEU A 257 -13.43 -0.45 31.67
N ALA A 258 -14.50 0.11 31.10
CA ALA A 258 -14.54 1.53 30.73
C ALA A 258 -14.43 2.45 31.95
N ARG A 259 -15.14 2.12 33.04
CA ARG A 259 -15.05 2.81 34.32
C ARG A 259 -13.64 2.74 34.91
N ALA A 260 -13.03 1.55 34.93
CA ALA A 260 -11.66 1.39 35.42
C ALA A 260 -10.66 2.21 34.59
N MET A 261 -10.76 2.12 33.26
CA MET A 261 -9.90 2.89 32.35
C MET A 261 -10.02 4.39 32.58
N ALA A 262 -11.24 4.94 32.66
CA ALA A 262 -11.47 6.37 32.90
C ALA A 262 -11.08 6.85 34.32
N SER A 263 -10.98 5.91 35.27
CA SER A 263 -10.59 6.18 36.65
C SER A 263 -9.07 6.12 36.88
N PHE A 264 -8.29 5.72 35.87
CA PHE A 264 -6.84 5.89 35.88
C PHE A 264 -6.46 7.36 35.71
N ASP A 265 -5.32 7.75 36.28
CA ASP A 265 -4.72 9.07 36.06
C ASP A 265 -3.63 9.01 34.98
N VAL A 266 -2.98 7.85 34.85
CA VAL A 266 -1.99 7.54 33.81
C VAL A 266 -2.18 6.09 33.38
N PHE A 267 -2.17 5.82 32.08
CA PHE A 267 -2.17 4.46 31.53
C PHE A 267 -0.77 4.07 31.06
N VAL A 268 -0.29 2.87 31.42
CA VAL A 268 1.02 2.37 31.01
C VAL A 268 0.88 1.11 30.17
N HIS A 269 1.56 1.08 29.02
CA HIS A 269 1.66 -0.09 28.15
C HIS A 269 3.13 -0.50 27.98
N PRO A 270 3.62 -1.50 28.74
CA PRO A 270 5.05 -1.82 28.74
C PRO A 270 5.49 -2.75 27.60
N GLY A 271 4.56 -3.44 26.94
CA GLY A 271 4.86 -4.45 25.94
C GLY A 271 5.50 -3.89 24.66
N GLU A 272 6.58 -4.52 24.22
CA GLU A 272 7.21 -4.27 22.92
C GLU A 272 6.43 -4.87 21.75
N SER A 273 5.62 -5.90 22.02
CA SER A 273 4.79 -6.59 21.03
C SER A 273 3.36 -6.05 21.06
N GLU A 274 3.16 -4.93 20.36
CA GLU A 274 1.84 -4.31 20.22
C GLU A 274 1.56 -3.90 18.77
N THR A 275 0.58 -4.58 18.17
CA THR A 275 0.23 -4.40 16.75
C THR A 275 -0.73 -3.23 16.55
N PHE A 276 -1.72 -3.06 17.43
CA PHE A 276 -2.82 -2.10 17.23
C PHE A 276 -2.97 -1.08 18.34
N GLY A 277 -2.47 -1.39 19.54
CA GLY A 277 -2.61 -0.53 20.71
C GLY A 277 -4.07 -0.25 21.08
N GLN A 278 -4.95 -1.26 21.03
CA GLN A 278 -6.37 -1.06 21.32
C GLN A 278 -6.58 -0.39 22.69
N THR A 279 -5.87 -0.84 23.72
CA THR A 279 -5.99 -0.27 25.07
C THR A 279 -5.39 1.13 25.18
N LEU A 280 -4.43 1.51 24.32
CA LEU A 280 -3.94 2.89 24.21
C LEU A 280 -5.03 3.81 23.64
N GLN A 281 -5.74 3.36 22.60
CA GLN A 281 -6.86 4.12 22.04
C GLN A 281 -8.02 4.22 23.03
N GLU A 282 -8.30 3.16 23.80
CA GLU A 282 -9.31 3.17 24.86
C GLU A 282 -8.93 4.12 26.01
N ALA A 283 -7.65 4.15 26.41
CA ALA A 283 -7.15 5.11 27.40
C ALA A 283 -7.29 6.56 26.91
N HIS A 284 -6.85 6.84 25.68
CA HIS A 284 -7.04 8.14 25.05
C HIS A 284 -8.52 8.53 24.92
N ALA A 285 -9.39 7.60 24.51
CA ALA A 285 -10.83 7.83 24.45
C ALA A 285 -11.41 8.13 25.85
N SER A 286 -10.90 7.51 26.90
CA SER A 286 -11.26 7.83 28.28
C SER A 286 -10.63 9.13 28.81
N GLY A 287 -9.87 9.87 28.00
CA GLY A 287 -9.20 11.10 28.41
C GLY A 287 -8.00 10.87 29.34
N VAL A 288 -7.40 9.69 29.29
CA VAL A 288 -6.25 9.29 30.12
C VAL A 288 -4.96 9.39 29.30
N PRO A 289 -3.93 10.10 29.81
CA PRO A 289 -2.63 10.16 29.15
C PRO A 289 -1.93 8.80 29.19
N VAL A 290 -1.18 8.48 28.14
CA VAL A 290 -0.53 7.17 27.99
C VAL A 290 0.98 7.27 28.10
N ILE A 291 1.60 6.22 28.63
CA ILE A 291 3.04 5.97 28.54
C ILE A 291 3.18 4.59 27.89
N ALA A 292 3.88 4.52 26.76
CA ALA A 292 4.01 3.29 26.01
C ALA A 292 5.43 3.07 25.50
N THR A 293 5.77 1.82 25.22
CA THR A 293 7.03 1.47 24.57
C THR A 293 7.05 2.04 23.15
N GLY A 294 8.15 2.72 22.77
CA GLY A 294 8.36 3.38 21.48
C GLY A 294 8.63 2.43 20.32
N ARG A 295 7.76 1.43 20.14
CA ARG A 295 7.84 0.37 19.12
C ARG A 295 6.41 -0.06 18.74
N GLY A 296 6.20 -0.58 17.54
CA GLY A 296 4.89 -1.12 17.14
C GLY A 296 3.83 -0.05 16.89
N GLY A 297 2.59 -0.46 17.07
CA GLY A 297 1.40 0.40 17.03
C GLY A 297 1.50 1.68 17.91
N PRO A 298 2.09 1.65 19.12
CA PRO A 298 2.30 2.86 19.93
C PRO A 298 2.89 4.06 19.19
N LEU A 299 3.82 3.84 18.24
CA LEU A 299 4.44 4.92 17.46
C LEU A 299 3.43 5.72 16.61
N ASP A 300 2.33 5.09 16.20
CA ASP A 300 1.28 5.72 15.39
C ASP A 300 0.10 6.26 16.24
N LEU A 301 0.09 5.95 17.53
CA LEU A 301 -0.97 6.31 18.47
C LEU A 301 -0.58 7.43 19.43
N VAL A 302 0.69 7.49 19.82
CA VAL A 302 1.17 8.39 20.87
C VAL A 302 2.06 9.47 20.25
N ARG A 303 1.63 10.72 20.34
CA ARG A 303 2.42 11.89 19.99
C ARG A 303 3.23 12.32 21.21
N MET A 304 4.50 11.95 21.20
CA MET A 304 5.45 12.22 22.28
C MET A 304 5.41 13.69 22.72
N GLY A 305 5.09 13.92 23.99
CA GLY A 305 5.02 15.26 24.59
C GLY A 305 3.73 16.04 24.33
N ILE A 306 2.73 15.44 23.66
CA ILE A 306 1.44 16.06 23.36
C ILE A 306 0.30 15.32 24.06
N ASP A 307 0.18 14.01 23.86
CA ASP A 307 -0.88 13.17 24.45
C ASP A 307 -0.34 12.01 25.31
N GLY A 308 0.98 11.83 25.31
CA GLY A 308 1.63 10.80 26.09
C GLY A 308 3.15 10.81 25.95
N TRP A 309 3.76 9.79 26.54
CA TRP A 309 5.19 9.53 26.44
C TRP A 309 5.48 8.21 25.76
N LEU A 310 6.54 8.21 24.95
CA LEU A 310 7.16 7.00 24.44
C LEU A 310 8.51 6.83 25.12
N TYR A 311 8.81 5.62 25.57
CA TYR A 311 10.11 5.27 26.13
C TYR A 311 10.79 4.19 25.28
N ARG A 312 12.12 4.11 25.36
CA ARG A 312 12.87 3.14 24.55
C ARG A 312 12.62 1.70 25.04
N PRO A 313 12.41 0.71 24.14
CA PRO A 313 12.34 -0.69 24.52
C PRO A 313 13.46 -1.12 25.47
N GLY A 314 13.10 -1.73 26.61
CA GLY A 314 14.02 -2.16 27.66
C GLY A 314 14.60 -1.06 28.56
N ASP A 315 14.35 0.22 28.29
CA ASP A 315 14.83 1.35 29.11
C ASP A 315 13.86 1.65 30.26
N LEU A 316 13.99 0.86 31.33
CA LEU A 316 13.11 0.94 32.49
C LEU A 316 13.32 2.20 33.33
N ASP A 317 14.50 2.82 33.24
CA ASP A 317 14.77 4.10 33.89
C ASP A 317 14.03 5.24 33.19
N ASP A 318 13.96 5.24 31.86
CA ASP A 318 13.13 6.17 31.10
C ASP A 318 11.64 5.93 31.41
N LEU A 319 11.14 4.69 31.41
CA LEU A 319 9.77 4.37 31.85
C LEU A 319 9.47 4.99 33.23
N ARG A 320 10.35 4.74 34.22
CA ARG A 320 10.22 5.28 35.58
C ARG A 320 10.20 6.80 35.58
N MET A 321 11.06 7.44 34.79
CA MET A 321 11.12 8.90 34.65
C MET A 321 9.83 9.47 34.07
N ARG A 322 9.27 8.85 33.00
CA ARG A 322 8.00 9.29 32.39
C ARG A 322 6.81 9.16 33.33
N VAL A 323 6.77 8.08 34.12
CA VAL A 323 5.72 7.91 35.13
C VAL A 323 5.86 8.96 36.23
N ARG A 324 7.08 9.25 36.71
CA ARG A 324 7.33 10.32 37.69
C ARG A 324 6.92 11.69 37.17
N ASP A 325 7.24 12.00 35.92
CA ASP A 325 6.85 13.25 35.27
C ASP A 325 5.33 13.44 35.27
N LEU A 326 4.59 12.44 34.80
CA LEU A 326 3.14 12.52 34.79
C LEU A 326 2.54 12.42 36.20
N ALA A 327 3.12 11.70 37.15
CA ALA A 327 2.63 11.64 38.51
C ALA A 327 2.78 12.99 39.26
N GLY A 328 3.85 13.73 38.96
CA GLY A 328 4.14 15.02 39.59
C GLY A 328 3.33 16.22 39.07
N ASP A 329 2.69 16.11 37.91
CA ASP A 329 2.03 17.25 37.26
C ASP A 329 0.59 16.93 36.79
N GLU A 330 -0.39 17.31 37.59
CA GLU A 330 -1.81 17.12 37.27
C GLU A 330 -2.25 17.93 36.04
N ARG A 331 -1.73 19.14 35.85
CA ARG A 331 -2.10 19.99 34.71
C ARG A 331 -1.64 19.34 33.41
N LYS A 332 -0.42 18.79 33.40
CA LYS A 332 0.12 18.02 32.27
C LYS A 332 -0.72 16.77 32.00
N ARG A 333 -1.08 15.98 33.02
CA ARG A 333 -1.98 14.82 32.84
C ARG A 333 -3.29 15.21 32.17
N ARG A 334 -3.94 16.27 32.65
CA ARG A 334 -5.21 16.77 32.08
C ARG A 334 -5.03 17.27 30.64
N ALA A 335 -3.93 17.96 30.33
CA ALA A 335 -3.64 18.43 28.99
C ALA A 335 -3.41 17.27 28.01
N PHE A 336 -2.58 16.30 28.39
CA PHE A 336 -2.30 15.12 27.58
C PHE A 336 -3.54 14.25 27.39
N GLY A 337 -4.35 14.08 28.44
CA GLY A 337 -5.62 13.36 28.37
C GLY A 337 -6.59 13.97 27.35
N ARG A 338 -6.75 15.31 27.35
CA ARG A 338 -7.57 16.00 26.33
C ARG A 338 -7.02 15.84 24.92
N ALA A 339 -5.71 16.06 24.74
CA ALA A 339 -5.08 15.90 23.44
C ALA A 339 -5.18 14.47 22.89
N GLY A 340 -5.11 13.47 23.78
CA GLY A 340 -5.30 12.06 23.45
C GLY A 340 -6.72 11.76 23.00
N ARG A 341 -7.73 12.29 23.72
CA ARG A 341 -9.14 12.19 23.33
C ARG A 341 -9.36 12.76 21.93
N GLU A 342 -8.93 14.00 21.70
CA GLU A 342 -9.03 14.67 20.39
C GLU A 342 -8.38 13.83 19.27
N ALA A 343 -7.25 13.17 19.53
CA ALA A 343 -6.55 12.35 18.54
C ALA A 343 -7.31 11.09 18.10
N VAL A 344 -8.19 10.55 18.95
CA VAL A 344 -8.93 9.31 18.69
C VAL A 344 -10.41 9.52 18.37
N GLU A 345 -10.95 10.74 18.50
CA GLU A 345 -12.34 11.07 18.18
C GLU A 345 -12.73 10.69 16.74
N GLY A 346 -11.83 10.92 15.77
CA GLY A 346 -12.03 10.52 14.37
C GLY A 346 -11.86 9.02 14.07
N ARG A 347 -11.48 8.21 15.07
CA ARG A 347 -11.14 6.78 14.91
C ARG A 347 -12.26 5.85 15.38
N SER A 348 -13.52 6.23 15.14
CA SER A 348 -14.65 5.39 15.48
C SER A 348 -14.68 4.09 14.65
N TRP A 349 -15.35 3.06 15.15
CA TRP A 349 -15.61 1.85 14.36
C TRP A 349 -16.36 2.14 13.05
N THR A 350 -17.21 3.17 13.04
CA THR A 350 -17.88 3.61 11.81
C THR A 350 -16.86 4.10 10.79
N ALA A 351 -16.01 5.06 11.16
CA ALA A 351 -15.00 5.63 10.25
C ALA A 351 -14.01 4.56 9.73
N VAL A 352 -13.56 3.66 10.60
CA VAL A 352 -12.64 2.57 10.21
C VAL A 352 -13.30 1.56 9.28
N CYS A 353 -14.59 1.27 9.47
CA CYS A 353 -15.32 0.39 8.57
C CYS A 353 -15.71 1.09 7.26
N ASP A 354 -16.00 2.39 7.25
CA ASP A 354 -16.21 3.17 6.02
C ASP A 354 -14.95 3.10 5.13
N GLN A 355 -13.76 3.32 5.72
CA GLN A 355 -12.49 3.11 5.04
C GLN A 355 -12.35 1.69 4.50
N LEU A 356 -12.76 0.67 5.25
CA LEU A 356 -12.69 -0.73 4.79
C LEU A 356 -13.58 -0.96 3.57
N VAL A 357 -14.76 -0.34 3.50
CA VAL A 357 -15.66 -0.40 2.34
C VAL A 357 -15.01 0.27 1.12
N GLU A 358 -14.38 1.44 1.29
CA GLU A 358 -13.59 2.07 0.21
C GLU A 358 -12.47 1.14 -0.29
N ARG A 359 -11.81 0.41 0.62
CA ARG A 359 -10.79 -0.58 0.26
C ARG A 359 -11.35 -1.79 -0.48
N PHE A 360 -12.62 -2.15 -0.27
CA PHE A 360 -13.28 -3.18 -1.06
C PHE A 360 -13.54 -2.73 -2.50
N ASP A 361 -13.94 -1.48 -2.70
CA ASP A 361 -14.13 -0.91 -4.04
C ASP A 361 -12.77 -0.78 -4.77
N GLU A 362 -11.75 -0.24 -4.10
CA GLU A 362 -10.38 -0.16 -4.64
C GLU A 362 -9.86 -1.56 -5.05
N ALA A 363 -10.09 -2.59 -4.23
CA ALA A 363 -9.68 -3.95 -4.57
C ALA A 363 -10.42 -4.51 -5.78
N GLN A 364 -11.70 -4.18 -5.98
CA GLN A 364 -12.44 -4.60 -7.18
C GLN A 364 -11.84 -3.97 -8.45
N GLU A 365 -11.53 -2.67 -8.41
CA GLU A 365 -10.91 -1.94 -9.52
C GLU A 365 -9.52 -2.48 -9.86
N LEU A 366 -8.66 -2.63 -8.84
CA LEU A 366 -7.30 -3.15 -9.00
C LEU A 366 -7.30 -4.61 -9.51
N HIS A 367 -8.26 -5.42 -9.07
CA HIS A 367 -8.41 -6.78 -9.56
C HIS A 367 -8.90 -6.83 -11.01
N ALA A 368 -9.85 -5.98 -11.40
CA ALA A 368 -10.30 -5.87 -12.78
C ALA A 368 -9.14 -5.50 -13.70
N LEU A 369 -8.29 -4.57 -13.27
CA LEU A 369 -7.05 -4.21 -13.93
C LEU A 369 -6.07 -5.40 -14.04
N ASP A 370 -5.81 -6.12 -12.95
CA ASP A 370 -4.90 -7.27 -12.94
C ASP A 370 -5.33 -8.35 -13.95
N ARG A 371 -6.64 -8.55 -14.11
CA ARG A 371 -7.20 -9.48 -15.10
C ARG A 371 -6.94 -9.07 -16.55
N THR A 372 -6.63 -7.80 -16.79
CA THR A 372 -6.25 -7.33 -18.13
C THR A 372 -4.77 -7.59 -18.45
N LEU A 373 -3.94 -7.88 -17.45
CA LEU A 373 -2.51 -8.14 -17.65
C LEU A 373 -2.30 -9.43 -18.45
N ARG A 374 -1.32 -9.44 -19.35
CA ARG A 374 -1.00 -10.66 -20.12
C ARG A 374 -0.25 -11.69 -19.30
N VAL A 375 0.55 -11.22 -18.35
CA VAL A 375 1.42 -12.03 -17.51
C VAL A 375 1.34 -11.43 -16.11
N PRO A 376 1.20 -12.26 -15.06
CA PRO A 376 1.29 -11.79 -13.68
C PRO A 376 2.62 -11.07 -13.42
N ARG A 377 2.57 -10.02 -12.62
CA ARG A 377 3.75 -9.25 -12.21
C ARG A 377 4.15 -9.62 -10.79
N THR A 378 5.46 -9.63 -10.52
CA THR A 378 5.97 -9.79 -9.15
C THR A 378 5.68 -8.55 -8.31
N ARG A 379 5.68 -7.38 -8.95
CA ARG A 379 5.15 -6.14 -8.40
C ARG A 379 4.08 -5.59 -9.33
N ARG A 380 2.85 -5.60 -8.85
CA ARG A 380 1.66 -5.18 -9.60
C ARG A 380 1.66 -3.66 -9.78
N PRO A 381 1.13 -3.19 -10.91
CA PRO A 381 1.15 -1.77 -11.20
C PRO A 381 0.14 -1.04 -10.30
N GLU A 382 0.51 0.17 -9.89
CA GLU A 382 -0.34 1.09 -9.12
C GLU A 382 -0.44 2.42 -9.89
N PRO A 383 -1.63 3.05 -9.97
CA PRO A 383 -1.77 4.38 -10.54
C PRO A 383 -0.82 5.38 -9.87
N ALA A 384 -0.19 6.24 -10.66
CA ALA A 384 0.62 7.32 -10.13
C ALA A 384 -0.27 8.40 -9.51
N GLU A 385 0.09 8.90 -8.33
CA GLU A 385 -0.57 10.07 -7.76
C GLU A 385 -0.23 11.33 -8.58
N PRO A 386 -1.23 12.08 -9.07
CA PRO A 386 -0.99 13.30 -9.85
C PRO A 386 -0.16 14.34 -9.10
N GLN A 387 0.91 14.83 -9.71
CA GLN A 387 1.82 15.85 -9.14
C GLN A 387 1.23 17.27 -9.21
N ARG A 388 0.12 17.50 -8.48
CA ARG A 388 -0.60 18.78 -8.48
C ARG A 388 0.28 19.91 -7.96
N GLY A 389 0.17 21.08 -8.59
CA GLY A 389 0.85 22.31 -8.15
C GLY A 389 2.29 22.49 -8.63
N ARG A 390 2.95 21.46 -9.20
CA ARG A 390 4.29 21.60 -9.79
C ARG A 390 4.24 22.27 -11.17
N ARG A 391 5.33 22.96 -11.50
CA ARG A 391 5.60 23.57 -12.81
C ARG A 391 7.06 23.32 -13.17
N TRP A 392 7.27 22.93 -14.42
CA TRP A 392 8.58 22.66 -14.99
C TRP A 392 8.85 23.66 -16.10
N GLN A 393 10.08 24.13 -16.20
CA GLN A 393 10.51 25.09 -17.21
C GLN A 393 11.46 24.46 -18.23
N ARG A 394 12.08 23.33 -17.90
CA ARG A 394 13.16 22.69 -18.68
C ARG A 394 12.95 21.18 -18.73
N PHE A 395 12.41 20.71 -19.84
CA PHE A 395 12.10 19.30 -20.07
C PHE A 395 13.06 18.64 -21.06
N VAL A 396 13.75 17.57 -20.65
CA VAL A 396 14.59 16.75 -21.53
C VAL A 396 14.00 15.34 -21.68
N ALA A 397 13.77 14.90 -22.91
CA ALA A 397 13.31 13.55 -23.21
C ALA A 397 14.48 12.64 -23.60
N LEU A 398 14.63 11.51 -22.89
CA LEU A 398 15.61 10.46 -23.15
C LEU A 398 14.91 9.16 -23.57
N GLY A 399 15.46 8.45 -24.56
CA GLY A 399 14.88 7.20 -25.01
C GLY A 399 15.33 6.71 -26.39
N ASP A 400 14.50 5.84 -26.95
CA ASP A 400 14.71 5.21 -28.25
C ASP A 400 13.73 5.74 -29.33
N SER A 401 13.33 4.90 -30.29
CA SER A 401 12.43 5.30 -31.37
C SER A 401 11.04 5.73 -30.91
N LEU A 402 10.58 5.26 -29.75
CA LEU A 402 9.28 5.67 -29.21
C LEU A 402 9.32 7.10 -28.67
N THR A 403 10.41 7.50 -28.02
CA THR A 403 10.60 8.89 -27.56
C THR A 403 11.01 9.81 -28.70
N GLU A 404 11.73 9.31 -29.70
CA GLU A 404 11.99 10.06 -30.94
C GLU A 404 10.69 10.45 -31.65
N GLY A 405 9.66 9.59 -31.54
CA GLY A 405 8.32 9.84 -32.06
C GLY A 405 7.95 9.07 -33.31
N LEU A 406 8.75 8.06 -33.68
CA LEU A 406 8.55 7.29 -34.90
C LEU A 406 7.12 6.73 -34.99
N GLY A 407 6.46 6.93 -36.13
CA GLY A 407 5.07 6.54 -36.35
C GLY A 407 4.05 7.64 -36.07
N ASP A 408 4.51 8.88 -35.84
CA ASP A 408 3.69 10.09 -35.66
C ASP A 408 4.22 11.25 -36.53
N PRO A 409 4.06 11.17 -37.86
CA PRO A 409 4.57 12.18 -38.76
C PRO A 409 3.91 13.55 -38.52
N GLY A 410 4.74 14.60 -38.50
CA GLY A 410 4.34 16.00 -38.58
C GLY A 410 4.02 16.42 -40.02
N GLU A 411 3.43 17.61 -40.17
CA GLU A 411 3.13 18.21 -41.48
C GLU A 411 4.41 18.56 -42.27
N ASP A 412 5.50 18.82 -41.54
CA ASP A 412 6.85 19.07 -42.02
C ASP A 412 7.66 17.79 -42.30
N GLY A 413 7.06 16.61 -42.08
CA GLY A 413 7.72 15.31 -42.19
C GLY A 413 8.61 14.96 -41.00
N ILE A 414 8.69 15.80 -39.96
CA ILE A 414 9.43 15.51 -38.73
C ILE A 414 8.53 14.70 -37.79
N GLU A 415 9.08 13.66 -37.18
CA GLU A 415 8.33 12.84 -36.22
C GLU A 415 8.05 13.64 -34.93
N ARG A 416 6.78 13.76 -34.55
CA ARG A 416 6.35 14.47 -33.34
C ARG A 416 6.50 13.56 -32.12
N GLY A 417 5.64 12.57 -31.95
CA GLY A 417 5.73 11.63 -30.84
C GLY A 417 5.18 12.16 -29.52
N TRP A 418 5.15 11.28 -28.51
CA TRP A 418 4.51 11.57 -27.23
C TRP A 418 5.25 12.64 -26.42
N ALA A 419 6.57 12.70 -26.49
CA ALA A 419 7.37 13.63 -25.69
C ALA A 419 7.16 15.08 -26.16
N ASP A 420 7.09 15.30 -27.47
CA ASP A 420 6.84 16.60 -28.08
C ASP A 420 5.40 17.06 -27.80
N ARG A 421 4.43 16.14 -27.87
CA ARG A 421 3.05 16.42 -27.49
C ARG A 421 2.91 16.76 -26.00
N LEU A 422 3.65 16.07 -25.14
CA LEU A 422 3.71 16.41 -23.71
C LEU A 422 4.35 17.79 -23.50
N ALA A 423 5.42 18.11 -24.22
CA ALA A 423 6.07 19.40 -24.15
C ALA A 423 5.10 20.55 -24.47
N LEU A 424 4.21 20.36 -25.46
CA LEU A 424 3.13 21.31 -25.76
C LEU A 424 2.14 21.47 -24.59
N LEU A 425 1.72 20.35 -23.96
CA LEU A 425 0.82 20.38 -22.80
C LEU A 425 1.44 21.11 -21.60
N LEU A 426 2.74 20.91 -21.37
CA LEU A 426 3.48 21.59 -20.32
C LEU A 426 3.68 23.08 -20.65
N ALA A 427 4.05 23.41 -21.88
CA ALA A 427 4.27 24.79 -22.34
C ALA A 427 3.02 25.66 -22.26
N ALA A 428 1.83 25.07 -22.42
CA ALA A 428 0.56 25.78 -22.26
C ALA A 428 0.40 26.45 -20.86
N ARG A 429 1.20 26.05 -19.86
CA ARG A 429 1.16 26.58 -18.49
C ARG A 429 2.09 27.78 -18.25
N GLY A 430 2.96 28.14 -19.20
CA GLY A 430 3.90 29.27 -19.03
C GLY A 430 5.15 29.26 -19.91
N GLY A 431 5.13 28.56 -21.04
CA GLY A 431 6.30 28.31 -21.88
C GLY A 431 7.20 27.20 -21.33
N LEU A 432 8.03 26.61 -22.20
CA LEU A 432 8.91 25.48 -21.84
C LEU A 432 10.17 25.47 -22.72
N HIS A 433 11.33 25.30 -22.10
CA HIS A 433 12.53 24.85 -22.81
C HIS A 433 12.49 23.33 -22.93
N TYR A 434 12.55 22.84 -24.15
CA TYR A 434 12.39 21.43 -24.48
C TYR A 434 13.57 20.91 -25.30
N ALA A 435 14.07 19.72 -24.95
CA ALA A 435 15.03 18.98 -25.75
C ALA A 435 14.62 17.50 -25.84
N ASN A 436 14.89 16.88 -26.98
CA ASN A 436 14.60 15.47 -27.23
C ASN A 436 15.86 14.78 -27.74
N LEU A 437 16.54 14.10 -26.82
CA LEU A 437 17.81 13.41 -27.04
C LEU A 437 17.62 11.99 -27.59
N ALA A 438 16.38 11.56 -27.78
CA ALA A 438 16.07 10.21 -28.20
C ALA A 438 16.49 9.94 -29.64
N VAL A 439 17.01 8.73 -29.88
CA VAL A 439 17.43 8.28 -31.20
C VAL A 439 16.95 6.84 -31.38
N ARG A 440 16.35 6.50 -32.52
CA ARG A 440 15.91 5.13 -32.82
C ARG A 440 17.03 4.10 -32.67
N SER A 441 16.62 2.88 -32.37
CA SER A 441 17.50 1.71 -32.17
C SER A 441 18.41 1.77 -30.94
N ARG A 442 18.33 2.82 -30.11
CA ARG A 442 19.11 2.94 -28.88
C ARG A 442 18.66 1.94 -27.82
N ARG A 443 19.62 1.50 -27.02
CA ARG A 443 19.47 0.57 -25.91
C ARG A 443 19.64 1.29 -24.58
N VAL A 444 19.37 0.59 -23.48
CA VAL A 444 19.59 1.10 -22.12
C VAL A 444 21.02 1.66 -21.95
N SER A 445 22.04 1.00 -22.50
CA SER A 445 23.43 1.50 -22.43
C SER A 445 23.66 2.83 -23.13
N ASP A 446 22.91 3.11 -24.20
CA ASP A 446 23.08 4.34 -24.98
C ASP A 446 22.31 5.50 -24.33
N VAL A 447 21.15 5.20 -23.75
CA VAL A 447 20.30 6.17 -23.05
C VAL A 447 20.91 6.55 -21.70
N CYS A 448 21.28 5.56 -20.88
CA CYS A 448 21.90 5.76 -19.57
C CYS A 448 23.39 6.13 -19.64
N GLY A 449 23.94 6.31 -20.84
CA GLY A 449 25.33 6.73 -21.06
C GLY A 449 25.38 8.06 -21.80
N PRO A 450 25.62 8.07 -23.14
CA PRO A 450 25.70 9.30 -23.92
C PRO A 450 24.52 10.27 -23.75
N GLN A 451 23.26 9.82 -23.83
CA GLN A 451 22.11 10.73 -23.67
C GLN A 451 22.02 11.30 -22.26
N LEU A 452 22.25 10.47 -21.22
CA LEU A 452 22.26 10.92 -19.83
C LEU A 452 23.30 12.04 -19.60
N ARG A 453 24.52 11.86 -20.11
CA ARG A 453 25.57 12.89 -19.98
C ARG A 453 25.11 14.22 -20.57
N ARG A 454 24.55 14.19 -21.77
CA ARG A 454 24.02 15.39 -22.42
C ARG A 454 22.83 16.01 -21.67
N ALA A 455 21.93 15.18 -21.13
CA ALA A 455 20.83 15.67 -20.30
C ALA A 455 21.33 16.39 -19.05
N LEU A 456 22.36 15.86 -18.37
CA LEU A 456 22.95 16.48 -17.19
C LEU A 456 23.61 17.84 -17.50
N GLU A 457 24.23 17.99 -18.68
CA GLU A 457 24.77 19.28 -19.16
C GLU A 457 23.66 20.32 -19.34
N LEU A 458 22.50 19.92 -19.85
CA LEU A 458 21.35 20.80 -20.05
C LEU A 458 20.69 21.24 -18.74
N ARG A 459 20.87 20.50 -17.63
CA ARG A 459 20.30 20.76 -16.30
C ARG A 459 18.76 20.90 -16.30
N PRO A 460 18.00 19.87 -16.73
CA PRO A 460 16.55 19.89 -16.69
C PRO A 460 16.00 20.03 -15.27
N ASP A 461 14.79 20.58 -15.15
CA ASP A 461 13.94 20.40 -13.96
C ASP A 461 12.92 19.26 -14.15
N LEU A 462 12.71 18.79 -15.38
CA LEU A 462 11.99 17.57 -15.73
C LEU A 462 12.77 16.74 -16.74
N ALA A 463 12.91 15.44 -16.49
CA ALA A 463 13.44 14.50 -17.47
C ALA A 463 12.48 13.33 -17.65
N SER A 464 12.42 12.76 -18.85
CA SER A 464 11.73 11.49 -19.07
C SER A 464 12.68 10.42 -19.58
N VAL A 465 12.55 9.20 -19.05
CA VAL A 465 13.32 8.03 -19.49
C VAL A 465 12.33 6.96 -19.97
N PHE A 466 12.40 6.65 -21.26
CA PHE A 466 11.62 5.57 -21.86
C PHE A 466 12.52 4.71 -22.76
N VAL A 467 12.95 3.56 -22.23
CA VAL A 467 13.93 2.68 -22.89
C VAL A 467 13.80 1.23 -22.42
N GLY A 468 14.22 0.29 -23.27
CA GLY A 468 14.45 -1.12 -22.92
C GLY A 468 13.85 -2.09 -23.93
N SER A 469 12.90 -1.66 -24.75
CA SER A 469 12.25 -2.50 -25.77
C SER A 469 13.27 -3.23 -26.67
N ASN A 470 14.31 -2.53 -27.12
CA ASN A 470 15.35 -3.08 -28.00
C ASN A 470 16.20 -4.17 -27.33
N ASP A 471 16.43 -4.05 -26.01
CA ASP A 471 17.17 -5.00 -25.20
C ASP A 471 16.35 -6.26 -24.91
N LEU A 472 15.08 -6.10 -24.55
CA LEU A 472 14.19 -7.19 -24.12
C LEU A 472 13.85 -8.20 -25.24
N VAL A 473 13.86 -7.76 -26.49
CA VAL A 473 13.60 -8.61 -27.66
C VAL A 473 14.84 -9.34 -28.18
N ARG A 474 16.02 -9.16 -27.56
CA ARG A 474 17.24 -9.94 -27.88
C ARG A 474 17.11 -11.38 -27.39
N VAL A 475 17.95 -12.29 -27.90
CA VAL A 475 17.94 -13.71 -27.48
C VAL A 475 18.16 -13.84 -25.96
N ARG A 476 19.11 -13.07 -25.41
CA ARG A 476 19.38 -12.95 -23.97
C ARG A 476 19.17 -11.50 -23.53
N ALA A 477 18.55 -11.31 -22.37
CA ALA A 477 18.36 -10.01 -21.74
C ALA A 477 18.57 -10.17 -20.23
N ASP A 478 19.54 -9.44 -19.68
CA ASP A 478 19.80 -9.40 -18.23
C ASP A 478 18.95 -8.28 -17.61
N ILE A 479 17.75 -8.63 -17.18
CA ILE A 479 16.75 -7.69 -16.67
C ILE A 479 17.26 -6.96 -15.41
N PRO A 480 17.83 -7.63 -14.40
CA PRO A 480 18.43 -6.94 -13.25
C PRO A 480 19.50 -5.92 -13.65
N ALA A 481 20.42 -6.27 -14.54
CA ALA A 481 21.47 -5.35 -14.96
C ALA A 481 20.93 -4.15 -15.74
N LEU A 482 19.91 -4.35 -16.60
CA LEU A 482 19.24 -3.26 -17.30
C LEU A 482 18.54 -2.31 -16.32
N ALA A 483 17.79 -2.85 -15.35
CA ALA A 483 17.09 -2.06 -14.36
C ALA A 483 18.06 -1.26 -13.46
N ALA A 484 19.17 -1.86 -13.04
CA ALA A 484 20.19 -1.19 -12.24
C ALA A 484 20.83 0.00 -12.98
N ARG A 485 21.05 -0.11 -14.29
CA ARG A 485 21.55 1.02 -15.10
C ARG A 485 20.53 2.15 -15.22
N VAL A 486 19.25 1.81 -15.36
CA VAL A 486 18.18 2.82 -15.36
C VAL A 486 18.08 3.49 -13.98
N GLU A 487 18.20 2.72 -12.90
CA GLU A 487 18.21 3.26 -11.54
C GLU A 487 19.33 4.27 -11.30
N ASP A 488 20.55 3.94 -11.70
CA ASP A 488 21.69 4.85 -11.63
C ASP A 488 21.44 6.15 -12.43
N ALA A 489 20.93 6.03 -13.66
CA ALA A 489 20.60 7.20 -14.49
C ALA A 489 19.51 8.07 -13.85
N VAL A 490 18.46 7.46 -13.31
CA VAL A 490 17.38 8.18 -12.61
C VAL A 490 17.93 8.86 -11.36
N ALA A 491 18.75 8.17 -10.56
CA ALA A 491 19.36 8.73 -9.36
C ALA A 491 20.23 9.96 -9.68
N GLN A 492 21.03 9.91 -10.75
CA GLN A 492 21.84 11.04 -11.19
C GLN A 492 20.99 12.25 -11.63
N LEU A 493 19.92 12.02 -12.39
CA LEU A 493 18.99 13.10 -12.78
C LEU A 493 18.29 13.71 -11.56
N ARG A 494 17.84 12.89 -10.61
CA ARG A 494 17.22 13.34 -9.35
C ARG A 494 18.21 14.16 -8.51
N ALA A 495 19.46 13.69 -8.39
CA ALA A 495 20.52 14.40 -7.67
C ALA A 495 20.88 15.74 -8.33
N ALA A 496 20.72 15.86 -9.66
CA ALA A 496 20.86 17.12 -10.39
C ALA A 496 19.65 18.07 -10.26
N GLY A 497 18.61 17.68 -9.52
CA GLY A 497 17.43 18.50 -9.23
C GLY A 497 16.24 18.29 -10.17
N ALA A 498 16.28 17.30 -11.07
CA ALA A 498 15.16 17.01 -11.96
C ALA A 498 14.10 16.12 -11.30
N ASP A 499 12.83 16.36 -11.60
CA ASP A 499 11.82 15.30 -11.53
C ASP A 499 12.00 14.35 -12.72
N VAL A 500 11.78 13.05 -12.49
CA VAL A 500 12.00 12.04 -13.52
C VAL A 500 10.72 11.26 -13.77
N VAL A 501 10.25 11.29 -15.01
CA VAL A 501 9.20 10.41 -15.52
C VAL A 501 9.83 9.14 -16.07
N LEU A 502 9.44 7.99 -15.55
CA LEU A 502 9.92 6.69 -16.01
C LEU A 502 8.77 5.94 -16.68
N VAL A 503 8.91 5.61 -17.96
CA VAL A 503 7.85 4.92 -18.73
C VAL A 503 8.22 3.45 -18.94
N THR A 504 7.33 2.52 -18.61
CA THR A 504 7.58 1.09 -18.83
C THR A 504 7.45 0.71 -20.32
N PRO A 505 8.36 -0.10 -20.88
CA PRO A 505 8.17 -0.72 -22.19
C PRO A 505 6.87 -1.50 -22.31
N MET A 506 6.21 -1.36 -23.46
CA MET A 506 4.93 -2.00 -23.76
C MET A 506 4.98 -2.80 -25.06
N LEU A 507 4.04 -3.74 -25.22
CA LEU A 507 3.93 -4.62 -26.38
C LEU A 507 2.54 -4.49 -27.04
N PRO A 508 2.43 -4.65 -28.37
CA PRO A 508 1.14 -4.73 -29.06
C PRO A 508 0.42 -6.04 -28.73
N ARG A 509 -0.91 -6.07 -28.58
CA ARG A 509 -1.70 -7.28 -28.23
C ARG A 509 -1.83 -8.22 -29.42
N ARG A 510 -0.76 -8.99 -29.69
CA ARG A 510 -0.70 -10.02 -30.74
C ARG A 510 0.01 -11.31 -30.29
N ALA A 511 -0.39 -12.45 -30.85
CA ALA A 511 0.17 -13.76 -30.51
C ALA A 511 1.71 -13.80 -30.65
N ALA A 512 2.27 -13.25 -31.73
CA ALA A 512 3.71 -13.22 -31.97
C ALA A 512 4.51 -12.45 -30.88
N SER A 513 3.89 -11.48 -30.20
CA SER A 513 4.55 -10.72 -29.13
C SER A 513 4.52 -11.44 -27.77
N ALA A 514 3.69 -12.48 -27.63
CA ALA A 514 3.52 -13.20 -26.36
C ALA A 514 4.82 -13.85 -25.88
N VAL A 515 5.71 -14.21 -26.80
CA VAL A 515 7.04 -14.78 -26.50
C VAL A 515 7.91 -13.84 -25.66
N TYR A 516 7.68 -12.52 -25.74
CA TYR A 516 8.44 -11.50 -24.98
C TYR A 516 7.70 -11.03 -23.72
N ALA A 517 6.43 -11.37 -23.55
CA ALA A 517 5.57 -10.79 -22.51
C ALA A 517 6.12 -10.99 -21.10
N ARG A 518 6.70 -12.16 -20.80
CA ARG A 518 7.33 -12.42 -19.50
C ARG A 518 8.53 -11.52 -19.21
N ARG A 519 9.34 -11.21 -20.23
CA ARG A 519 10.52 -10.33 -20.07
C ARG A 519 10.10 -8.87 -19.86
N PHE A 520 9.10 -8.41 -20.60
CA PHE A 520 8.53 -7.08 -20.43
C PHE A 520 7.89 -6.92 -19.05
N ALA A 521 7.10 -7.89 -18.59
CA ALA A 521 6.49 -7.88 -17.25
C ALA A 521 7.54 -7.88 -16.12
N ALA A 522 8.61 -8.68 -16.27
CA ALA A 522 9.72 -8.70 -15.31
C ALA A 522 10.48 -7.36 -15.29
N TYR A 523 10.76 -6.76 -16.45
CA TYR A 523 11.43 -5.47 -16.53
C TYR A 523 10.55 -4.33 -16.00
N ALA A 524 9.27 -4.30 -16.33
CA ALA A 524 8.32 -3.32 -15.78
C ALA A 524 8.22 -3.45 -14.25
N SER A 525 8.20 -4.67 -13.70
CA SER A 525 8.24 -4.88 -12.25
C SER A 525 9.53 -4.35 -11.61
N ALA A 526 10.67 -4.52 -12.30
CA ALA A 526 11.94 -3.96 -11.85
C ALA A 526 11.94 -2.43 -11.89
N LEU A 527 11.42 -1.81 -12.96
CA LEU A 527 11.30 -0.35 -13.09
C LEU A 527 10.34 0.24 -12.05
N ALA A 528 9.25 -0.46 -11.70
CA ALA A 528 8.39 -0.04 -10.60
C ALA A 528 9.14 0.00 -9.26
N ALA A 529 10.01 -0.99 -9.01
CA ALA A 529 10.89 -1.00 -7.85
C ALA A 529 11.90 0.17 -7.86
N VAL A 530 12.47 0.49 -9.03
CA VAL A 530 13.33 1.67 -9.22
C VAL A 530 12.60 2.96 -8.90
N ALA A 531 11.39 3.15 -9.44
CA ALA A 531 10.60 4.35 -9.23
C ALA A 531 10.30 4.59 -7.74
N GLN A 532 9.93 3.54 -6.99
CA GLN A 532 9.72 3.64 -5.55
C GLN A 532 10.98 4.07 -4.78
N ARG A 533 12.16 3.51 -5.12
CA ARG A 533 13.41 3.85 -4.42
C ARG A 533 13.95 5.23 -4.74
N THR A 534 13.72 5.70 -5.97
CA THR A 534 14.27 6.97 -6.48
C THR A 534 13.28 8.15 -6.37
N GLY A 535 12.01 7.86 -6.09
CA GLY A 535 10.92 8.83 -6.14
C GLY A 535 10.58 9.30 -7.56
N ALA A 536 10.90 8.51 -8.58
CA ALA A 536 10.51 8.80 -9.96
C ALA A 536 9.01 8.56 -10.19
N ILE A 537 8.42 9.34 -11.10
CA ILE A 537 7.02 9.25 -11.48
C ILE A 537 6.90 8.13 -12.53
N LEU A 538 6.34 6.99 -12.14
CA LEU A 538 6.20 5.84 -13.03
C LEU A 538 4.94 5.95 -13.89
N ILE A 539 5.10 5.85 -15.20
CA ILE A 539 4.00 5.64 -16.15
C ILE A 539 4.05 4.19 -16.60
N ASP A 540 3.15 3.39 -16.04
CA ASP A 540 3.11 1.96 -16.33
C ASP A 540 2.14 1.67 -17.49
N GLY A 541 2.67 1.26 -18.64
CA GLY A 541 1.87 0.96 -19.83
C GLY A 541 0.85 -0.16 -19.61
N ASP A 542 1.07 -1.04 -18.62
CA ASP A 542 0.13 -2.09 -18.26
C ASP A 542 -1.14 -1.57 -17.56
N LEU A 543 -1.12 -0.36 -16.99
CA LEU A 543 -2.31 0.32 -16.44
C LEU A 543 -3.27 0.82 -17.51
N HIS A 544 -2.83 0.81 -18.76
CA HIS A 544 -3.61 1.31 -19.88
C HIS A 544 -3.76 0.23 -20.94
N PRO A 545 -4.65 -0.77 -20.74
CA PRO A 545 -4.88 -1.87 -21.68
C PRO A 545 -5.18 -1.43 -23.11
N MET A 546 -5.71 -0.22 -23.26
CA MET A 546 -5.96 0.44 -24.55
C MET A 546 -4.68 0.64 -25.36
N LEU A 547 -3.53 0.99 -24.74
CA LEU A 547 -2.24 1.14 -25.43
C LEU A 547 -1.83 -0.14 -26.15
N GLY A 548 -2.21 -1.31 -25.64
CA GLY A 548 -1.94 -2.58 -26.30
C GLY A 548 -2.81 -2.85 -27.54
N ARG A 549 -3.90 -2.11 -27.78
CA ARG A 549 -4.83 -2.35 -28.89
C ARG A 549 -4.31 -1.82 -30.22
N ARG A 550 -4.69 -2.48 -31.32
CA ARG A 550 -4.19 -2.22 -32.68
C ARG A 550 -4.20 -0.75 -33.12
N PRO A 551 -5.24 0.08 -32.87
CA PRO A 551 -5.29 1.47 -33.33
C PRO A 551 -4.17 2.36 -32.77
N ASN A 552 -3.59 1.99 -31.62
CA ASN A 552 -2.51 2.74 -30.98
C ASN A 552 -1.11 2.38 -31.51
N TRP A 553 -1.01 1.49 -32.50
CA TRP A 553 0.27 1.08 -33.10
C TRP A 553 0.31 1.47 -34.57
N ALA A 554 1.49 1.83 -35.07
CA ALA A 554 1.72 2.13 -36.48
C ALA A 554 1.57 0.87 -37.38
N GLU A 555 1.74 1.02 -38.69
CA GLU A 555 1.71 -0.10 -39.65
C GLU A 555 2.69 -1.21 -39.28
N ASP A 556 3.88 -0.83 -38.78
CA ASP A 556 4.94 -1.77 -38.45
C ASP A 556 4.71 -2.60 -37.19
N LEU A 557 3.69 -2.27 -36.38
CA LEU A 557 3.36 -2.97 -35.12
C LEU A 557 4.55 -3.02 -34.14
N VAL A 558 5.46 -2.05 -34.23
CA VAL A 558 6.61 -1.88 -33.34
C VAL A 558 6.60 -0.49 -32.73
N HIS A 559 6.09 0.51 -33.44
CA HIS A 559 5.97 1.87 -32.92
C HIS A 559 4.50 2.24 -32.67
N LEU A 560 4.30 3.25 -31.83
CA LEU A 560 2.98 3.82 -31.61
C LEU A 560 2.53 4.57 -32.87
N SER A 561 1.23 4.55 -33.14
CA SER A 561 0.62 5.47 -34.11
C SER A 561 0.54 6.87 -33.50
N SER A 562 0.20 7.88 -34.30
CA SER A 562 -0.13 9.23 -33.81
C SER A 562 -1.14 9.21 -32.66
N ARG A 563 -2.17 8.35 -32.75
CA ARG A 563 -3.15 8.13 -31.67
C ARG A 563 -2.49 7.54 -30.41
N GLY A 564 -1.63 6.54 -30.56
CA GLY A 564 -0.90 5.95 -29.43
C GLY A 564 0.04 6.94 -28.74
N HIS A 565 0.74 7.78 -29.50
CA HIS A 565 1.60 8.84 -28.96
C HIS A 565 0.81 9.91 -28.21
N ARG A 566 -0.35 10.35 -28.73
CA ARG A 566 -1.28 11.24 -28.02
C ARG A 566 -1.75 10.63 -26.70
N PHE A 567 -2.20 9.38 -26.74
CA PHE A 567 -2.66 8.68 -25.55
C PHE A 567 -1.59 8.65 -24.46
N LEU A 568 -0.35 8.28 -24.82
CA LEU A 568 0.76 8.25 -23.86
C LEU A 568 1.07 9.65 -23.30
N ALA A 569 1.09 10.68 -24.15
CA ALA A 569 1.32 12.06 -23.72
C ALA A 569 0.27 12.52 -22.70
N TYR A 570 -1.01 12.19 -22.90
CA TYR A 570 -2.08 12.55 -21.97
C TYR A 570 -1.97 11.82 -20.63
N ARG A 571 -1.61 10.52 -20.63
CA ARG A 571 -1.39 9.77 -19.38
C ARG A 571 -0.19 10.30 -18.59
N VAL A 572 0.89 10.67 -19.29
CA VAL A 572 2.03 11.33 -18.63
C VAL A 572 1.61 12.71 -18.09
N GLY A 573 0.87 13.49 -18.88
CA GLY A 573 0.37 14.80 -18.47
C GLY A 573 -0.53 14.75 -17.23
N GLU A 574 -1.42 13.75 -17.16
CA GLU A 574 -2.27 13.49 -15.99
C GLU A 574 -1.43 13.20 -14.74
N ALA A 575 -0.44 12.30 -14.82
CA ALA A 575 0.47 12.01 -13.72
C ALA A 575 1.28 13.25 -13.29
N LEU A 576 1.60 14.15 -14.23
CA LEU A 576 2.26 15.43 -13.97
C LEU A 576 1.28 16.53 -13.50
N GLY A 577 -0.01 16.23 -13.32
CA GLY A 577 -1.00 17.18 -12.82
C GLY A 577 -1.40 18.27 -13.83
N VAL A 578 -1.31 17.99 -15.13
CA VAL A 578 -1.80 18.87 -16.20
C VAL A 578 -3.34 18.85 -16.20
N PRO A 579 -4.03 19.99 -15.98
CA PRO A 579 -5.49 20.06 -15.95
C PRO A 579 -6.12 19.56 -17.25
N HIS A 580 -7.24 18.86 -17.14
CA HIS A 580 -8.04 18.38 -18.26
C HIS A 580 -7.31 17.47 -19.26
N ALA A 581 -6.12 16.94 -18.94
CA ALA A 581 -5.41 16.01 -19.81
C ALA A 581 -6.26 14.77 -20.16
N GLU A 582 -7.06 14.29 -19.20
CA GLU A 582 -8.03 13.23 -19.43
C GLU A 582 -9.16 13.64 -20.39
N ALA A 583 -9.79 14.80 -20.16
CA ALA A 583 -10.87 15.32 -21.00
C ALA A 583 -10.40 15.61 -22.45
N LEU A 584 -9.18 16.11 -22.61
CA LEU A 584 -8.54 16.29 -23.92
C LEU A 584 -8.28 14.95 -24.62
N GLY A 585 -7.88 13.92 -23.87
CA GLY A 585 -7.74 12.56 -24.38
C GLY A 585 -9.04 11.97 -24.90
N VAL A 586 -10.13 12.12 -24.14
CA VAL A 586 -11.47 11.63 -24.54
C VAL A 586 -12.02 12.40 -25.74
N LEU A 587 -11.86 13.73 -25.76
CA LEU A 587 -12.30 14.57 -26.87
C LEU A 587 -11.53 14.24 -28.16
N ASP A 588 -10.21 14.10 -28.08
CA ASP A 588 -9.37 13.73 -29.22
C ASP A 588 -9.69 12.33 -29.77
N GLU A 589 -10.00 11.37 -28.90
CA GLU A 589 -10.46 10.03 -29.27
C GLU A 589 -11.77 10.07 -30.07
N SER A 590 -12.70 10.97 -29.73
CA SER A 590 -13.97 11.16 -30.44
C SER A 590 -13.82 11.85 -31.81
N LEU A 591 -12.81 12.68 -32.00
CA LEU A 591 -12.58 13.44 -33.24
C LEU A 591 -11.90 12.62 -34.35
N HIS A 592 -11.24 11.50 -34.00
CA HIS A 592 -10.36 10.76 -34.92
C HIS A 592 -10.75 9.28 -35.07
N ASP A 593 -12.05 8.95 -35.02
CA ASP A 593 -12.56 7.57 -35.06
C ASP A 593 -12.47 6.89 -36.46
N HIS A 594 -11.81 7.53 -37.43
CA HIS A 594 -11.76 7.11 -38.84
C HIS A 594 -10.33 7.05 -39.41
N GLU A 595 -9.49 6.13 -38.93
CA GLU A 595 -8.24 5.75 -39.63
C GLU A 595 -8.20 4.23 -39.86
N HIS A 596 -8.41 3.81 -41.13
CA HIS A 596 -8.38 2.41 -41.57
C HIS A 596 -6.96 1.98 -42.01
N ILE A 597 -6.48 0.79 -41.57
CA ILE A 597 -5.16 0.25 -41.97
C ILE A 597 -5.20 -1.27 -42.28
N LEU A 598 -4.60 -1.65 -43.42
CA LEU A 598 -4.60 -2.98 -44.06
C LEU A 598 -3.51 -3.96 -43.53
N ARG A 599 -3.81 -5.27 -43.52
CA ARG A 599 -3.01 -6.34 -42.85
C ARG A 599 -2.02 -7.14 -43.72
N ARG A 600 -2.12 -7.14 -45.05
CA ARG A 600 -1.49 -8.21 -45.89
C ARG A 600 -0.05 -7.96 -46.39
N THR A 601 0.53 -6.77 -46.23
CA THR A 601 1.86 -6.39 -46.77
C THR A 601 3.01 -6.31 -45.74
N TRP A 602 2.72 -6.52 -44.45
CA TRP A 602 3.65 -6.28 -43.33
C TRP A 602 4.95 -7.10 -43.37
N TRP A 603 4.85 -8.41 -43.66
CA TRP A 603 6.00 -9.33 -43.60
C TRP A 603 7.13 -8.93 -44.55
N ARG A 604 6.78 -8.57 -45.80
CA ARG A 604 7.75 -8.20 -46.84
C ARG A 604 8.32 -6.80 -46.63
N ARG A 605 7.50 -5.84 -46.17
CA ARG A 605 7.87 -4.41 -46.12
C ARG A 605 8.64 -4.01 -44.85
N HIS A 606 8.34 -4.62 -43.70
CA HIS A 606 8.90 -4.18 -42.41
C HIS A 606 9.68 -5.27 -41.67
N ALA A 607 9.14 -6.50 -41.57
CA ALA A 607 9.71 -7.55 -40.73
C ALA A 607 11.01 -8.16 -41.27
N LEU A 608 11.04 -8.55 -42.54
CA LEU A 608 12.21 -9.16 -43.20
C LEU A 608 13.44 -8.22 -43.20
N PRO A 609 13.34 -6.95 -43.63
CA PRO A 609 14.46 -6.00 -43.56
C PRO A 609 14.95 -5.71 -42.13
N TRP A 610 14.04 -5.73 -41.15
CA TRP A 610 14.39 -5.54 -39.73
C TRP A 610 15.18 -6.73 -39.16
N VAL A 611 14.75 -7.97 -39.43
CA VAL A 611 15.47 -9.19 -39.02
C VAL A 611 16.84 -9.27 -39.73
N TRP A 612 16.89 -9.00 -41.04
CA TRP A 612 18.13 -9.05 -41.83
C TRP A 612 19.19 -8.08 -41.29
N ARG A 613 18.82 -6.81 -41.04
CA ARG A 613 19.73 -5.81 -40.45
C ARG A 613 20.27 -6.25 -39.09
N ARG A 614 19.41 -6.85 -38.26
CA ARG A 614 19.77 -7.35 -36.92
C ARG A 614 20.74 -8.53 -36.95
N LEU A 615 20.65 -9.40 -37.96
CA LEU A 615 21.61 -10.49 -38.18
C LEU A 615 22.98 -9.99 -38.67
N HIS A 616 23.04 -8.84 -39.33
CA HIS A 616 24.27 -8.27 -39.93
C HIS A 616 24.89 -7.13 -39.09
N GLY A 617 24.43 -6.93 -37.85
CA GLY A 617 25.01 -5.93 -36.93
C GLY A 617 24.81 -4.46 -37.31
N ARG A 618 23.98 -4.15 -38.32
CA ARG A 618 23.64 -2.77 -38.73
C ARG A 618 22.30 -2.34 -38.11
N THR A 619 22.19 -1.11 -37.62
CA THR A 619 20.92 -0.59 -37.05
C THR A 619 20.39 0.62 -37.82
N ALA A 620 19.08 0.87 -37.76
CA ALA A 620 18.45 1.98 -38.47
C ALA A 620 18.79 3.36 -37.88
N GLY A 621 19.49 3.40 -36.74
CA GLY A 621 19.93 4.62 -36.06
C GLY A 621 21.40 4.97 -36.28
N ASP A 622 22.17 4.14 -36.99
CA ASP A 622 23.61 4.37 -37.19
C ASP A 622 23.83 5.68 -37.97
N GLY A 623 24.68 6.58 -37.45
CA GLY A 623 24.96 7.89 -38.06
C GLY A 623 23.92 8.99 -37.82
N ARG A 624 22.87 8.75 -37.03
CA ARG A 624 21.86 9.76 -36.68
C ARG A 624 22.18 10.53 -35.40
N VAL A 625 21.86 11.82 -35.40
CA VAL A 625 21.88 12.73 -34.23
C VAL A 625 20.46 12.92 -33.67
N ALA A 626 20.37 13.43 -32.45
CA ALA A 626 19.09 13.74 -31.82
C ALA A 626 18.37 14.88 -32.54
N LYS A 627 17.02 14.89 -32.53
CA LYS A 627 16.24 15.91 -33.24
C LYS A 627 16.30 17.29 -32.58
N HIS A 628 16.41 17.33 -31.26
CA HIS A 628 16.62 18.54 -30.47
C HIS A 628 17.73 18.23 -29.45
N ASP A 629 18.98 18.37 -29.87
CA ASP A 629 20.19 18.11 -29.06
C ASP A 629 20.58 19.29 -28.13
N ASP A 630 19.87 20.41 -28.28
CA ASP A 630 19.87 21.58 -27.40
C ASP A 630 18.44 22.10 -27.20
N TRP A 631 18.28 23.16 -26.38
CA TRP A 631 17.01 23.74 -26.02
C TRP A 631 16.27 24.38 -27.19
N VAL A 632 15.02 23.94 -27.38
CA VAL A 632 14.00 24.64 -28.18
C VAL A 632 13.00 25.26 -27.22
N TYR A 633 12.71 26.56 -27.38
CA TYR A 633 11.69 27.22 -26.57
C TYR A 633 10.31 27.09 -27.22
N ILE A 634 9.37 26.51 -26.48
CA ILE A 634 7.96 26.41 -26.84
C ILE A 634 7.21 27.51 -26.08
N ALA A 635 6.72 28.51 -26.79
CA ALA A 635 5.97 29.60 -26.20
C ALA A 635 4.58 29.16 -25.70
N ARG A 636 4.01 29.93 -24.77
CA ARG A 636 2.61 29.80 -24.43
C ARG A 636 1.77 30.22 -25.64
N ASN A 637 0.78 29.41 -26.01
CA ASN A 637 -0.16 29.76 -27.07
C ASN A 637 -1.16 30.81 -26.53
N ASP A 638 -0.84 32.10 -26.67
CA ASP A 638 -1.74 33.20 -26.29
C ASP A 638 -2.75 33.45 -27.43
N SER A 639 -3.73 32.55 -27.57
CA SER A 639 -4.90 32.76 -28.44
C SER A 639 -5.95 33.70 -27.82
N ARG A 640 -5.49 34.82 -27.24
CA ARG A 640 -6.31 35.97 -26.85
C ARG A 640 -5.49 37.26 -27.03
N VAL A 641 -5.27 37.70 -28.28
CA VAL A 641 -5.26 39.11 -28.75
C VAL A 641 -5.08 39.05 -30.28
N ARG A 642 -6.17 38.80 -31.02
CA ARG A 642 -6.36 39.27 -32.41
C ARG A 642 -7.85 39.54 -32.64
N GLU A 643 -8.45 40.31 -31.75
CA GLU A 643 -9.60 41.15 -32.05
C GLU A 643 -9.23 42.52 -31.50
N HIS A 644 -9.34 43.55 -32.35
CA HIS A 644 -8.89 44.95 -32.17
C HIS A 644 -7.47 45.26 -32.70
N ALA A 645 -7.32 45.17 -34.02
CA ALA A 645 -6.67 46.21 -34.82
C ALA A 645 -7.03 45.98 -36.29
N GLY A 646 -7.88 46.85 -36.86
CA GLY A 646 -8.32 46.83 -38.25
C GLY A 646 -9.80 47.11 -38.37
#